data_AF-A0A7Y5HBB5-F1
#
_entry.id   AF-A0A7Y5HBB5-F1
#
_cell.length_a   1.000
_cell.length_b   1.000
_cell.length_c   1.000
_cell.angle_alpha   90.00
_cell.angle_beta   90.00
_cell.angle_gamma   90.00
#
_symmetry.space_group_name_H-M   'P 1'
#
loop_
_entity.id
_entity.type
_entity.pdbx_description
1 polymer ?
#
loop_
_entity_poly.entity_id
_entity_poly.type
_entity_poly.pdbx_seq_one_letter_code
_entity_poly.pdbx_strand_id
1 'polypeptide(L)'
;MRPALFLLLLAAAAPAQTGTVARSVDPGKQVVVVVNDAVPEGLEIAAHYGRLRGVPEANILRLRCPAGETVTWPEFRETILAPFVKFLEGFPEAIYVVPVYGVPLRISVEKSEHKDPSGLGNAACVDAELALALRPDHEIHLWFANPLAGRTQHVTRDDRLLLVSRLDGPTPAIARGLVDRAIYAETYGVTGRAYLDTRGLSEDGGSYGSTDEEMRLCLGVWEKYGFAAVDEDTQALVDVSTCADALFYWGWYTGTYNGTRPYQFNTGAVGAHLHSFSATTIRSDKAQWVGPLLAHGITCTMGTVWEPYTVGFPAMHVIYDRMFQGYTWGEASLMATRILSWMCVFVGDPLYAPWAEGMAASQATNRELASKSFDLVAAALDRNDLAAARAALADVAALPVRYEGAKDLSFLERECAARAIAPGPGTVADLQAALAAAAGAGDPKAKQAALERALAASPANFDANLALGTLHAAANRHRDAIACLEKARQVVPDAPAAAEPLGRSLIASGRFREAIPLLKRAVEDGAGAECLEALGDACLKAGDPAQAVTHLAGALARDPSNRDAALLLAKAHEAAKDPAGALQALQAAVAIVPAAHEDVAAWKSAWKLLATAADRAKDKGEKDRASLALSDLDAPLFVLPSRGVALKICSTVEDLWTQGKPVALAAPAREALKGTLLPRLVVGNASGEAVTARLKGPLPREIALGVFQGAGDPPVKEFGLIPGEYDVVLEAVKGRERRTATGHFRFELGQRYGMVIDGQFGLTLPPPRK
;
A
#
# COMPACT_ATOMS: atom_id res chain seq x y z
N MET A 1 1.09 -49.50 5.24
CA MET A 1 -0.36 -49.46 4.96
C MET A 1 -0.58 -48.38 3.93
N ARG A 2 -0.93 -48.75 2.69
CA ARG A 2 -0.77 -47.93 1.47
C ARG A 2 -2.03 -47.09 1.18
N PRO A 3 -1.88 -45.87 0.62
CA PRO A 3 -2.98 -45.05 0.13
C PRO A 3 -3.39 -45.55 -1.26
N ALA A 4 -4.66 -45.87 -1.45
CA ALA A 4 -5.22 -46.22 -2.75
C ALA A 4 -6.73 -45.97 -2.73
N LEU A 5 -7.16 -44.74 -3.03
CA LEU A 5 -8.47 -44.46 -3.64
C LEU A 5 -8.55 -42.98 -4.09
N PHE A 6 -7.85 -42.62 -5.16
CA PHE A 6 -8.22 -41.48 -6.01
C PHE A 6 -7.78 -41.88 -7.42
N LEU A 7 -8.68 -42.57 -8.12
CA LEU A 7 -8.48 -43.09 -9.47
C LEU A 7 -9.52 -42.43 -10.38
N LEU A 8 -9.02 -41.54 -11.24
CA LEU A 8 -9.42 -41.31 -12.63
C LEU A 8 -10.93 -41.31 -12.97
N LEU A 9 -11.49 -40.11 -13.09
CA LEU A 9 -12.59 -39.82 -14.01
C LEU A 9 -12.02 -39.15 -15.27
N LEU A 10 -11.38 -39.95 -16.14
CA LEU A 10 -11.20 -39.58 -17.55
C LEU A 10 -12.55 -39.79 -18.25
N ALA A 11 -13.33 -38.72 -18.38
CA ALA A 11 -14.50 -38.72 -19.24
C ALA A 11 -14.03 -38.81 -20.70
N ALA A 12 -14.43 -39.87 -21.39
CA ALA A 12 -14.18 -40.06 -22.81
C ALA A 12 -14.77 -38.87 -23.60
N ALA A 13 -13.93 -38.19 -24.36
CA ALA A 13 -14.34 -37.14 -25.29
C ALA A 13 -15.24 -37.74 -26.38
N ALA A 14 -16.56 -37.53 -26.24
CA ALA A 14 -17.48 -37.69 -27.35
C ALA A 14 -17.21 -36.60 -28.40
N PRO A 15 -17.38 -36.88 -29.70
CA PRO A 15 -17.11 -35.91 -30.76
C PRO A 15 -18.00 -34.68 -30.58
N ALA A 16 -17.39 -33.51 -30.68
CA ALA A 16 -18.04 -32.21 -30.56
C ALA A 16 -19.20 -32.09 -31.55
N GLN A 17 -20.44 -32.09 -31.03
CA GLN A 17 -21.56 -31.53 -31.77
C GLN A 17 -21.36 -30.01 -31.79
N THR A 18 -20.89 -29.49 -32.92
CA THR A 18 -20.88 -28.06 -33.23
C THR A 18 -22.32 -27.58 -33.41
N GLY A 19 -22.96 -27.22 -32.31
CA GLY A 19 -24.29 -26.63 -32.30
C GLY A 19 -24.71 -26.24 -30.90
N THR A 20 -24.18 -25.13 -30.37
CA THR A 20 -24.79 -24.48 -29.20
C THR A 20 -25.88 -23.52 -29.68
N VAL A 21 -27.13 -23.87 -29.36
CA VAL A 21 -28.30 -23.01 -29.53
C VAL A 21 -28.31 -22.03 -28.36
N ALA A 22 -28.24 -20.73 -28.65
CA ALA A 22 -28.43 -19.67 -27.66
C ALA A 22 -29.73 -19.93 -26.88
N ARG A 23 -29.65 -20.10 -25.55
CA ARG A 23 -30.86 -20.19 -24.75
C ARG A 23 -31.55 -18.83 -24.72
N SER A 24 -32.80 -18.80 -25.18
CA SER A 24 -33.69 -17.67 -24.91
C SER A 24 -34.07 -17.70 -23.43
N VAL A 25 -33.52 -16.77 -22.65
CA VAL A 25 -33.95 -16.51 -21.27
C VAL A 25 -35.14 -15.55 -21.32
N ASP A 26 -36.20 -15.85 -20.58
CA ASP A 26 -37.32 -14.93 -20.31
C ASP A 26 -37.11 -14.31 -18.91
N PRO A 27 -36.55 -13.09 -18.82
CA PRO A 27 -36.20 -12.49 -17.54
C PRO A 27 -37.43 -12.27 -16.64
N GLY A 28 -38.61 -12.08 -17.23
CA GLY A 28 -39.85 -11.86 -16.48
C GLY A 28 -40.35 -13.10 -15.75
N LYS A 29 -39.93 -14.29 -16.15
CA LYS A 29 -40.30 -15.56 -15.48
C LYS A 29 -39.15 -16.20 -14.73
N GLN A 30 -37.93 -16.00 -15.24
CA GLN A 30 -36.78 -16.79 -14.84
C GLN A 30 -35.82 -16.06 -13.89
N VAL A 31 -35.99 -14.75 -13.68
CA VAL A 31 -35.10 -13.94 -12.84
C VAL A 31 -35.85 -13.40 -11.64
N VAL A 32 -35.25 -13.54 -10.46
CA VAL A 32 -35.69 -12.90 -9.23
C VAL A 32 -34.57 -12.02 -8.67
N VAL A 33 -34.92 -10.82 -8.22
CA VAL A 33 -33.97 -9.86 -7.67
C VAL A 33 -34.21 -9.76 -6.16
N VAL A 34 -33.16 -9.81 -5.36
CA VAL A 34 -33.27 -9.80 -3.89
C VAL A 34 -32.68 -8.50 -3.36
N VAL A 35 -33.50 -7.71 -2.68
CA VAL A 35 -33.16 -6.37 -2.14
C VAL A 35 -33.27 -6.38 -0.62
N ASN A 36 -32.37 -5.67 0.05
CA ASN A 36 -32.48 -5.37 1.47
C ASN A 36 -33.10 -3.97 1.68
N ASP A 37 -34.30 -3.90 2.25
CA ASP A 37 -35.00 -2.65 2.56
C ASP A 37 -34.26 -1.76 3.57
N ALA A 38 -33.28 -2.30 4.30
CA ALA A 38 -32.41 -1.52 5.17
C ALA A 38 -31.39 -0.66 4.38
N VAL A 39 -31.20 -0.91 3.08
CA VAL A 39 -30.24 -0.24 2.20
C VAL A 39 -30.97 0.26 0.94
N PRO A 40 -31.49 1.50 0.94
CA PRO A 40 -32.33 2.04 -0.13
C PRO A 40 -31.68 1.99 -1.53
N GLU A 41 -30.36 2.13 -1.61
CA GLU A 41 -29.61 2.11 -2.86
C GLU A 41 -29.72 0.77 -3.60
N GLY A 42 -29.95 -0.34 -2.87
CA GLY A 42 -30.22 -1.64 -3.47
C GLY A 42 -31.48 -1.63 -4.32
N LEU A 43 -32.53 -0.91 -3.90
CA LEU A 43 -33.77 -0.82 -4.67
C LEU A 43 -33.56 -0.05 -5.99
N GLU A 44 -32.74 0.99 -5.99
CA GLU A 44 -32.39 1.74 -7.20
C GLU A 44 -31.66 0.85 -8.21
N ILE A 45 -30.73 0.01 -7.72
CA ILE A 45 -30.00 -0.96 -8.55
C ILE A 45 -30.95 -2.03 -9.09
N ALA A 46 -31.84 -2.57 -8.27
CA ALA A 46 -32.84 -3.55 -8.70
C ALA A 46 -33.79 -2.98 -9.77
N ALA A 47 -34.28 -1.76 -9.57
CA ALA A 47 -35.12 -1.07 -10.55
C ALA A 47 -34.36 -0.79 -11.85
N HIS A 48 -33.09 -0.41 -11.76
CA HIS A 48 -32.25 -0.20 -12.94
C HIS A 48 -31.99 -1.50 -13.70
N TYR A 49 -31.64 -2.58 -13.00
CA TYR A 49 -31.49 -3.91 -13.56
C TYR A 49 -32.78 -4.38 -14.24
N GLY A 50 -33.93 -4.19 -13.59
CA GLY A 50 -35.24 -4.54 -14.14
C GLY A 50 -35.58 -3.78 -15.42
N ARG A 51 -35.29 -2.47 -15.49
CA ARG A 51 -35.43 -1.69 -16.73
C ARG A 51 -34.53 -2.21 -17.85
N LEU A 52 -33.29 -2.56 -17.52
CA LEU A 52 -32.29 -2.98 -18.50
C LEU A 52 -32.49 -4.40 -19.01
N ARG A 53 -32.84 -5.36 -18.15
CA ARG A 53 -33.05 -6.78 -18.53
C ARG A 53 -34.52 -7.14 -18.75
N GLY A 54 -35.46 -6.21 -18.55
CA GLY A 54 -36.89 -6.48 -18.66
C GLY A 54 -37.44 -7.34 -17.52
N VAL A 55 -36.87 -7.24 -16.31
CA VAL A 55 -37.36 -7.94 -15.11
C VAL A 55 -38.47 -7.10 -14.46
N PRO A 56 -39.71 -7.61 -14.33
CA PRO A 56 -40.82 -6.89 -13.71
C PRO A 56 -40.58 -6.58 -12.24
N GLU A 57 -41.20 -5.52 -11.73
CA GLU A 57 -41.15 -5.15 -10.31
C GLU A 57 -41.69 -6.27 -9.39
N ALA A 58 -42.65 -7.07 -9.88
CA ALA A 58 -43.18 -8.22 -9.15
C ALA A 58 -42.10 -9.27 -8.81
N ASN A 59 -41.02 -9.34 -9.59
CA ASN A 59 -39.91 -10.27 -9.40
C ASN A 59 -38.88 -9.78 -8.37
N ILE A 60 -39.09 -8.60 -7.77
CA ILE A 60 -38.21 -8.01 -6.76
C ILE A 60 -38.69 -8.43 -5.38
N LEU A 61 -37.94 -9.35 -4.76
CA LEU A 61 -38.11 -9.71 -3.36
C LEU A 61 -37.47 -8.64 -2.47
N ARG A 62 -38.29 -8.05 -1.60
CA ARG A 62 -37.85 -7.10 -0.59
C ARG A 62 -37.72 -7.82 0.75
N LEU A 63 -36.51 -7.84 1.28
CA LEU A 63 -36.16 -8.44 2.57
C LEU A 63 -35.85 -7.34 3.59
N ARG A 64 -36.06 -7.65 4.86
CA ARG A 64 -35.56 -6.83 5.97
C ARG A 64 -34.55 -7.65 6.76
N CYS A 65 -33.28 -7.55 6.37
CA CYS A 65 -32.15 -8.25 6.98
C CYS A 65 -31.06 -7.26 7.41
N PRO A 66 -30.05 -7.69 8.19
CA PRO A 66 -28.96 -6.80 8.61
C PRO A 66 -28.28 -6.09 7.44
N ALA A 67 -27.92 -4.81 7.60
CA ALA A 67 -27.29 -4.01 6.55
C ALA A 67 -25.77 -4.27 6.41
N GLY A 68 -25.17 -4.97 7.37
CA GLY A 68 -23.76 -5.35 7.33
C GLY A 68 -23.50 -6.50 6.36
N GLU A 69 -22.24 -6.69 5.96
CA GLU A 69 -21.84 -7.79 5.07
C GLU A 69 -21.93 -9.18 5.72
N THR A 70 -22.15 -9.27 7.04
CA THR A 70 -22.16 -10.54 7.79
C THR A 70 -23.48 -10.73 8.54
N VAL A 71 -24.02 -11.95 8.48
CA VAL A 71 -25.19 -12.41 9.26
C VAL A 71 -24.88 -13.71 10.00
N THR A 72 -25.62 -13.99 11.06
CA THR A 72 -25.61 -15.29 11.75
C THR A 72 -26.49 -16.32 11.02
N TRP A 73 -26.38 -17.61 11.36
CA TRP A 73 -27.24 -18.64 10.76
C TRP A 73 -28.73 -18.45 11.08
N PRO A 74 -29.13 -18.13 12.34
CA PRO A 74 -30.52 -17.79 12.66
C PRO A 74 -31.02 -16.59 11.85
N GLU A 75 -30.25 -15.50 11.79
CA GLU A 75 -30.63 -14.31 11.02
C GLU A 75 -30.78 -14.64 9.53
N PHE A 76 -29.86 -15.38 8.94
CA PHE A 76 -29.95 -15.83 7.55
C PHE A 76 -31.24 -16.65 7.32
N ARG A 77 -31.51 -17.65 8.17
CA ARG A 77 -32.69 -18.52 8.02
C ARG A 77 -33.99 -17.75 8.11
N GLU A 78 -34.12 -16.89 9.12
CA GLU A 78 -35.36 -16.17 9.41
C GLU A 78 -35.59 -14.99 8.46
N THR A 79 -34.54 -14.20 8.19
CA THR A 79 -34.68 -12.91 7.50
C THR A 79 -34.40 -12.98 6.00
N ILE A 80 -33.74 -14.05 5.52
CA ILE A 80 -33.35 -14.20 4.11
C ILE A 80 -33.93 -15.48 3.51
N LEU A 81 -33.54 -16.66 4.01
CA LEU A 81 -33.87 -17.93 3.35
C LEU A 81 -35.37 -18.25 3.38
N ALA A 82 -36.01 -18.19 4.54
CA ALA A 82 -37.44 -18.48 4.67
C ALA A 82 -38.33 -17.56 3.79
N PRO A 83 -38.19 -16.22 3.82
CA PRO A 83 -38.96 -15.36 2.92
C PRO A 83 -38.59 -15.57 1.44
N PHE A 84 -37.33 -15.89 1.13
CA PHE A 84 -36.91 -16.20 -0.23
C PHE A 84 -37.57 -17.47 -0.79
N VAL A 85 -37.54 -18.57 -0.04
CA VAL A 85 -38.20 -19.83 -0.43
C VAL A 85 -39.69 -19.61 -0.64
N LYS A 86 -40.35 -18.91 0.28
CA LYS A 86 -41.77 -18.56 0.15
C LYS A 86 -42.05 -17.71 -1.09
N PHE A 87 -41.18 -16.76 -1.41
CA PHE A 87 -41.32 -15.93 -2.60
C PHE A 87 -41.21 -16.75 -3.88
N LEU A 88 -40.27 -17.71 -3.94
CA LEU A 88 -40.07 -18.59 -5.09
C LEU A 88 -41.28 -19.49 -5.39
N GLU A 89 -42.20 -19.73 -4.45
CA GLU A 89 -43.46 -20.44 -4.70
C GLU A 89 -44.32 -19.74 -5.77
N GLY A 90 -44.23 -18.39 -5.84
CA GLY A 90 -44.90 -17.58 -6.87
C GLY A 90 -44.17 -17.54 -8.22
N PHE A 91 -42.93 -18.03 -8.28
CA PHE A 91 -42.06 -17.98 -9.46
C PHE A 91 -41.50 -19.37 -9.78
N PRO A 92 -42.34 -20.32 -10.25
CA PRO A 92 -41.93 -21.70 -10.45
C PRO A 92 -40.83 -21.88 -11.51
N GLU A 93 -40.71 -20.93 -12.45
CA GLU A 93 -39.69 -20.92 -13.51
C GLU A 93 -38.40 -20.17 -13.13
N ALA A 94 -38.36 -19.51 -11.97
CA ALA A 94 -37.21 -18.73 -11.54
C ALA A 94 -35.98 -19.63 -11.35
N ILE A 95 -34.89 -19.26 -12.01
CA ILE A 95 -33.62 -19.98 -11.93
C ILE A 95 -32.44 -19.05 -11.68
N TYR A 96 -32.54 -17.79 -12.11
CA TYR A 96 -31.55 -16.75 -11.85
C TYR A 96 -31.93 -15.94 -10.63
N VAL A 97 -30.98 -15.75 -9.72
CA VAL A 97 -31.16 -14.99 -8.49
C VAL A 97 -30.12 -13.88 -8.45
N VAL A 98 -30.59 -12.66 -8.27
CA VAL A 98 -29.76 -11.45 -8.29
C VAL A 98 -29.83 -10.74 -6.94
N PRO A 99 -29.02 -11.15 -5.95
CA PRO A 99 -28.81 -10.30 -4.78
C PRO A 99 -28.18 -8.98 -5.22
N VAL A 100 -28.66 -7.86 -4.69
CA VAL A 100 -28.08 -6.55 -5.00
C VAL A 100 -27.43 -5.93 -3.79
N TYR A 101 -26.73 -4.81 -4.01
CA TYR A 101 -26.09 -3.99 -2.99
C TYR A 101 -26.92 -3.88 -1.70
N GLY A 102 -26.28 -4.21 -0.58
CA GLY A 102 -26.90 -4.21 0.75
C GLY A 102 -27.45 -5.55 1.22
N VAL A 103 -27.56 -6.57 0.36
CA VAL A 103 -27.79 -7.95 0.80
C VAL A 103 -26.49 -8.50 1.43
N PRO A 104 -26.55 -9.09 2.64
CA PRO A 104 -25.37 -9.63 3.31
C PRO A 104 -24.55 -10.58 2.43
N LEU A 105 -23.24 -10.57 2.65
CA LEU A 105 -22.27 -11.29 1.84
C LEU A 105 -21.98 -12.69 2.41
N ARG A 106 -21.78 -12.76 3.73
CA ARG A 106 -21.28 -13.96 4.39
C ARG A 106 -22.05 -14.31 5.65
N ILE A 107 -22.01 -15.60 5.97
CA ILE A 107 -22.61 -16.16 7.18
C ILE A 107 -21.50 -16.46 8.18
N SER A 108 -21.67 -16.01 9.42
CA SER A 108 -20.67 -16.20 10.48
C SER A 108 -20.55 -17.66 10.90
N VAL A 109 -19.33 -18.07 11.25
CA VAL A 109 -19.06 -19.41 11.80
C VAL A 109 -19.77 -19.56 13.15
N GLU A 110 -20.51 -20.66 13.32
CA GLU A 110 -21.10 -21.06 14.60
C GLU A 110 -20.46 -22.36 15.11
N LYS A 111 -20.43 -22.53 16.44
CA LYS A 111 -20.06 -23.81 17.04
C LYS A 111 -21.17 -24.82 16.76
N SER A 112 -20.98 -25.64 15.74
CA SER A 112 -21.85 -26.76 15.42
C SER A 112 -21.64 -27.93 16.40
N GLU A 113 -22.72 -28.53 16.91
CA GLU A 113 -22.66 -29.83 17.61
C GLU A 113 -22.44 -30.99 16.62
N HIS A 114 -22.74 -30.77 15.34
CA HIS A 114 -22.50 -31.74 14.28
C HIS A 114 -21.01 -31.71 13.93
N LYS A 115 -20.36 -32.87 14.05
CA LYS A 115 -18.97 -33.04 13.58
C LYS A 115 -18.97 -32.89 12.07
N ASP A 116 -18.54 -31.72 11.60
CA ASP A 116 -18.13 -31.55 10.22
C ASP A 116 -17.09 -32.66 9.88
N PRO A 117 -17.39 -33.57 8.93
CA PRO A 117 -16.48 -34.65 8.55
C PRO A 117 -15.13 -34.14 8.05
N SER A 118 -15.07 -32.89 7.59
CA SER A 118 -13.87 -32.24 7.06
C SER A 118 -13.07 -31.47 8.12
N GLY A 119 -13.70 -31.07 9.23
CA GLY A 119 -13.09 -30.30 10.33
C GLY A 119 -12.91 -28.80 10.07
N LEU A 120 -13.64 -28.23 9.10
CA LEU A 120 -13.43 -26.91 8.50
C LEU A 120 -14.49 -25.86 8.92
N GLY A 121 -15.55 -26.29 9.59
CA GLY A 121 -16.59 -25.43 10.15
C GLY A 121 -17.74 -25.16 9.18
N ASN A 122 -18.70 -24.34 9.59
CA ASN A 122 -19.93 -24.05 8.83
C ASN A 122 -19.98 -22.61 8.29
N ALA A 123 -18.83 -22.04 7.94
CA ALA A 123 -18.80 -20.74 7.27
C ALA A 123 -19.24 -20.89 5.82
N ALA A 124 -20.13 -20.02 5.36
CA ALA A 124 -20.61 -19.99 3.98
C ALA A 124 -20.80 -18.54 3.50
N CYS A 125 -20.92 -18.35 2.19
CA CYS A 125 -21.49 -17.12 1.66
C CYS A 125 -23.03 -17.25 1.54
N VAL A 126 -23.72 -16.12 1.58
CA VAL A 126 -25.18 -16.08 1.43
C VAL A 126 -25.62 -16.63 0.06
N ASP A 127 -24.85 -16.33 -0.98
CA ASP A 127 -25.14 -16.68 -2.37
C ASP A 127 -25.15 -18.20 -2.59
N ALA A 128 -24.19 -18.92 -1.99
CA ALA A 128 -24.10 -20.37 -2.09
C ALA A 128 -25.28 -21.07 -1.39
N GLU A 129 -25.79 -20.51 -0.30
CA GLU A 129 -26.99 -21.02 0.37
C GLU A 129 -28.26 -20.71 -0.42
N LEU A 130 -28.35 -19.51 -1.01
CA LEU A 130 -29.43 -19.19 -1.93
C LEU A 130 -29.44 -20.13 -3.14
N ALA A 131 -28.27 -20.54 -3.65
CA ALA A 131 -28.14 -21.51 -4.75
C ALA A 131 -28.80 -22.87 -4.43
N LEU A 132 -28.86 -23.22 -3.13
CA LEU A 132 -29.39 -24.48 -2.62
C LEU A 132 -30.83 -24.37 -2.07
N ALA A 133 -31.49 -23.22 -2.21
CA ALA A 133 -32.81 -22.98 -1.60
C ALA A 133 -33.91 -23.99 -2.02
N LEU A 134 -33.75 -24.71 -3.14
CA LEU A 134 -34.68 -25.75 -3.58
C LEU A 134 -34.31 -27.17 -3.15
N ARG A 135 -33.28 -27.33 -2.33
CA ARG A 135 -32.75 -28.60 -1.82
C ARG A 135 -33.05 -28.73 -0.32
N PRO A 136 -34.28 -29.10 0.07
CA PRO A 136 -34.65 -29.33 1.45
C PRO A 136 -33.93 -30.53 2.07
N ASP A 137 -33.29 -31.35 1.22
CA ASP A 137 -32.45 -32.49 1.61
C ASP A 137 -31.03 -32.07 1.99
N HIS A 138 -30.60 -30.84 1.68
CA HIS A 138 -29.27 -30.35 2.07
C HIS A 138 -29.28 -29.81 3.50
N GLU A 139 -28.31 -30.26 4.28
CA GLU A 139 -28.03 -29.69 5.59
C GLU A 139 -27.16 -28.44 5.44
N ILE A 140 -27.77 -27.27 5.65
CA ILE A 140 -27.24 -25.90 5.52
C ILE A 140 -25.89 -25.62 6.25
N HIS A 141 -25.35 -26.57 7.00
CA HIS A 141 -24.09 -26.41 7.75
C HIS A 141 -22.98 -27.37 7.29
N LEU A 142 -23.17 -28.04 6.14
CA LEU A 142 -22.22 -28.96 5.54
C LEU A 142 -21.94 -28.58 4.08
N TRP A 143 -20.85 -29.10 3.53
CA TRP A 143 -20.54 -28.90 2.12
C TRP A 143 -21.50 -29.70 1.26
N PHE A 144 -21.85 -29.12 0.11
CA PHE A 144 -22.66 -29.80 -0.88
C PHE A 144 -21.87 -29.99 -2.17
N ALA A 145 -21.51 -31.22 -2.51
CA ALA A 145 -20.85 -31.50 -3.78
C ALA A 145 -21.79 -31.13 -4.95
N ASN A 146 -21.34 -30.27 -5.85
CA ASN A 146 -22.17 -29.80 -6.95
C ASN A 146 -22.34 -30.90 -8.01
N PRO A 147 -23.55 -31.47 -8.22
CA PRO A 147 -23.79 -32.49 -9.23
C PRO A 147 -23.65 -31.97 -10.66
N LEU A 148 -23.61 -30.64 -10.85
CA LEU A 148 -23.50 -30.00 -12.16
C LEU A 148 -22.08 -29.53 -12.48
N ALA A 149 -21.09 -29.84 -11.63
CA ALA A 149 -19.70 -29.49 -11.89
C ALA A 149 -19.23 -30.10 -13.23
N GLY A 150 -18.71 -29.25 -14.12
CA GLY A 150 -18.23 -29.62 -15.46
C GLY A 150 -19.32 -29.86 -16.51
N ARG A 151 -20.61 -29.71 -16.18
CA ARG A 151 -21.73 -29.98 -17.10
C ARG A 151 -21.62 -29.21 -18.42
N THR A 152 -22.14 -29.77 -19.50
CA THR A 152 -22.13 -29.18 -20.86
C THR A 152 -23.54 -28.96 -21.42
N GLN A 153 -24.58 -29.18 -20.63
CA GLN A 153 -25.98 -28.88 -20.96
C GLN A 153 -26.48 -27.73 -20.11
N HIS A 154 -27.44 -26.95 -20.62
CA HIS A 154 -28.09 -25.87 -19.88
C HIS A 154 -28.65 -26.33 -18.53
N VAL A 155 -28.54 -25.43 -17.53
CA VAL A 155 -29.10 -25.66 -16.20
C VAL A 155 -30.58 -25.34 -16.23
N THR A 156 -31.41 -26.23 -15.68
CA THR A 156 -32.86 -26.09 -15.66
C THR A 156 -33.38 -26.09 -14.24
N ARG A 157 -34.64 -25.68 -14.08
CA ARG A 157 -35.31 -25.69 -12.77
C ARG A 157 -35.36 -27.09 -12.16
N ASP A 158 -35.41 -28.13 -13.00
CA ASP A 158 -35.45 -29.54 -12.59
C ASP A 158 -34.16 -30.00 -11.89
N ASP A 159 -33.04 -29.32 -12.12
CA ASP A 159 -31.78 -29.61 -11.42
C ASP A 159 -31.82 -29.16 -9.94
N ARG A 160 -32.86 -28.39 -9.56
CA ARG A 160 -33.09 -27.88 -8.21
C ARG A 160 -31.92 -27.08 -7.63
N LEU A 161 -31.18 -26.40 -8.50
CA LEU A 161 -30.11 -25.46 -8.15
C LEU A 161 -30.39 -24.12 -8.81
N LEU A 162 -30.10 -23.04 -8.09
CA LEU A 162 -30.28 -21.67 -8.55
C LEU A 162 -28.94 -21.06 -9.01
N LEU A 163 -29.01 -20.27 -10.07
CA LEU A 163 -27.91 -19.53 -10.65
C LEU A 163 -27.80 -18.17 -9.95
N VAL A 164 -26.90 -18.07 -8.98
CA VAL A 164 -26.77 -16.87 -8.13
C VAL A 164 -25.53 -16.09 -8.52
N SER A 165 -25.71 -14.82 -8.88
CA SER A 165 -24.63 -13.84 -8.99
C SER A 165 -25.17 -12.46 -8.60
N ARG A 166 -24.39 -11.73 -7.82
CA ARG A 166 -24.82 -10.46 -7.23
C ARG A 166 -24.40 -9.24 -8.05
N LEU A 167 -25.26 -8.21 -8.05
CA LEU A 167 -24.93 -6.88 -8.53
C LEU A 167 -24.50 -6.03 -7.34
N ASP A 168 -23.19 -6.04 -7.08
CA ASP A 168 -22.64 -5.53 -5.84
C ASP A 168 -21.21 -4.98 -6.02
N GLY A 169 -20.70 -4.20 -5.06
CA GLY A 169 -19.34 -3.66 -5.14
C GLY A 169 -19.02 -2.54 -4.14
N PRO A 170 -17.90 -1.83 -4.31
CA PRO A 170 -17.46 -0.83 -3.33
C PRO A 170 -18.44 0.31 -3.14
N THR A 171 -19.18 0.67 -4.19
CA THR A 171 -20.21 1.70 -4.15
C THR A 171 -21.47 1.24 -4.89
N PRO A 172 -22.64 1.83 -4.58
CA PRO A 172 -23.85 1.57 -5.34
C PRO A 172 -23.70 1.88 -6.83
N ALA A 173 -22.91 2.90 -7.18
CA ALA A 173 -22.66 3.29 -8.56
C ALA A 173 -21.88 2.20 -9.33
N ILE A 174 -20.87 1.59 -8.70
CA ILE A 174 -20.13 0.46 -9.29
C ILE A 174 -21.05 -0.75 -9.45
N ALA A 175 -21.82 -1.09 -8.43
CA ALA A 175 -22.77 -2.20 -8.45
C ALA A 175 -23.83 -2.04 -9.57
N ARG A 176 -24.41 -0.84 -9.68
CA ARG A 176 -25.33 -0.48 -10.78
C ARG A 176 -24.66 -0.65 -12.15
N GLY A 177 -23.39 -0.27 -12.26
CA GLY A 177 -22.62 -0.31 -13.51
C GLY A 177 -22.29 -1.72 -14.02
N LEU A 178 -22.49 -2.78 -13.24
CA LEU A 178 -22.18 -4.15 -13.70
C LEU A 178 -23.09 -4.60 -14.85
N VAL A 179 -24.39 -4.32 -14.75
CA VAL A 179 -25.34 -4.61 -15.84
C VAL A 179 -25.12 -3.69 -17.04
N ASP A 180 -24.78 -2.42 -16.80
CA ASP A 180 -24.43 -1.46 -17.86
C ASP A 180 -23.28 -2.03 -18.74
N ARG A 181 -22.19 -2.51 -18.10
CA ARG A 181 -21.03 -3.10 -18.80
C ARG A 181 -21.34 -4.42 -19.49
N ALA A 182 -22.16 -5.28 -18.87
CA ALA A 182 -22.57 -6.55 -19.44
C ALA A 182 -23.35 -6.34 -20.76
N ILE A 183 -24.33 -5.44 -20.73
CA ILE A 183 -25.15 -5.09 -21.89
C ILE A 183 -24.33 -4.44 -22.99
N TYR A 184 -23.41 -3.54 -22.61
CA TYR A 184 -22.46 -2.96 -23.56
C TYR A 184 -21.65 -4.05 -24.26
N ALA A 185 -21.06 -4.96 -23.50
CA ALA A 185 -20.23 -6.02 -24.04
C ALA A 185 -21.03 -7.01 -24.92
N GLU A 186 -22.30 -7.27 -24.61
CA GLU A 186 -23.20 -8.04 -25.46
C GLU A 186 -23.51 -7.32 -26.79
N THR A 187 -23.67 -5.99 -26.75
CA THR A 187 -24.10 -5.17 -27.88
C THR A 187 -22.95 -4.87 -28.85
N TYR A 188 -21.80 -4.43 -28.32
CA TYR A 188 -20.64 -3.98 -29.10
C TYR A 188 -19.51 -5.03 -29.13
N GLY A 189 -19.67 -6.12 -28.39
CA GLY A 189 -18.65 -7.14 -28.25
C GLY A 189 -17.45 -6.71 -27.39
N VAL A 190 -16.60 -7.68 -27.09
CA VAL A 190 -15.44 -7.52 -26.23
C VAL A 190 -14.09 -7.65 -26.96
N THR A 191 -13.09 -6.90 -26.52
CA THR A 191 -11.71 -6.95 -27.04
C THR A 191 -10.70 -6.95 -25.89
N GLY A 192 -9.49 -7.39 -26.19
CA GLY A 192 -8.40 -7.46 -25.25
C GLY A 192 -7.75 -8.83 -25.25
N ARG A 193 -6.85 -9.02 -24.29
CA ARG A 193 -6.06 -10.24 -24.14
C ARG A 193 -6.32 -10.89 -22.79
N ALA A 194 -5.86 -12.13 -22.68
CA ALA A 194 -5.89 -12.85 -21.43
C ALA A 194 -4.57 -12.66 -20.68
N TYR A 195 -4.67 -12.53 -19.36
CA TYR A 195 -3.53 -12.47 -18.45
C TYR A 195 -3.68 -13.57 -17.41
N LEU A 196 -2.64 -14.40 -17.32
CA LEU A 196 -2.49 -15.46 -16.35
C LEU A 196 -1.26 -15.14 -15.49
N ASP A 197 -1.41 -15.31 -14.19
CA ASP A 197 -0.32 -15.10 -13.22
C ASP A 197 -0.18 -16.38 -12.39
N THR A 198 0.85 -17.15 -12.73
CA THR A 198 1.23 -18.42 -12.12
C THR A 198 2.71 -18.37 -11.69
N ARG A 199 3.27 -19.46 -11.15
CA ARG A 199 4.71 -19.57 -10.87
C ARG A 199 5.40 -20.63 -11.69
N GLY A 200 4.73 -21.14 -12.73
CA GLY A 200 5.24 -22.22 -13.57
C GLY A 200 5.52 -23.52 -12.79
N LEU A 201 4.88 -23.73 -11.64
CA LEU A 201 5.13 -24.90 -10.79
C LEU A 201 4.51 -26.15 -11.42
N SER A 202 5.23 -27.27 -11.44
CA SER A 202 4.71 -28.58 -11.84
C SER A 202 3.97 -29.30 -10.70
N GLU A 203 3.22 -30.36 -11.01
CA GLU A 203 2.52 -31.24 -10.05
C GLU A 203 3.40 -31.74 -8.89
N ASP A 204 4.71 -31.89 -9.11
CA ASP A 204 5.69 -32.25 -8.07
C ASP A 204 5.82 -31.18 -6.97
N GLY A 205 5.31 -29.96 -7.22
CA GLY A 205 5.21 -28.83 -6.28
C GLY A 205 4.05 -28.94 -5.28
N GLY A 206 3.38 -30.10 -5.20
CA GLY A 206 2.29 -30.35 -4.26
C GLY A 206 1.01 -29.59 -4.64
N SER A 207 0.22 -29.17 -3.64
CA SER A 207 -1.06 -28.49 -3.89
C SER A 207 -0.92 -27.17 -4.66
N TYR A 208 0.24 -26.52 -4.56
CA TYR A 208 0.53 -25.31 -5.31
C TYR A 208 0.79 -25.62 -6.79
N GLY A 209 1.63 -26.62 -7.06
CA GLY A 209 1.89 -27.13 -8.40
C GLY A 209 0.63 -27.60 -9.13
N SER A 210 -0.20 -28.40 -8.46
CA SER A 210 -1.47 -28.87 -9.04
C SER A 210 -2.44 -27.72 -9.35
N THR A 211 -2.43 -26.66 -8.54
CA THR A 211 -3.29 -25.50 -8.77
C THR A 211 -2.76 -24.67 -9.94
N ASP A 212 -1.45 -24.41 -10.02
CA ASP A 212 -0.80 -23.76 -11.16
C ASP A 212 -1.12 -24.47 -12.49
N GLU A 213 -1.04 -25.80 -12.52
CA GLU A 213 -1.37 -26.59 -13.71
C GLU A 213 -2.84 -26.45 -14.11
N GLU A 214 -3.76 -26.47 -13.15
CA GLU A 214 -5.17 -26.20 -13.41
C GLU A 214 -5.43 -24.78 -13.91
N MET A 215 -4.74 -23.78 -13.35
CA MET A 215 -4.83 -22.39 -13.81
C MET A 215 -4.40 -22.29 -15.28
N ARG A 216 -3.30 -22.98 -15.66
CA ARG A 216 -2.76 -23.01 -17.03
C ARG A 216 -3.67 -23.69 -18.05
N LEU A 217 -4.68 -24.47 -17.64
CA LEU A 217 -5.72 -24.95 -18.56
C LEU A 217 -6.47 -23.79 -19.25
N CYS A 218 -6.49 -22.60 -18.66
CA CYS A 218 -7.07 -21.40 -19.29
C CYS A 218 -6.35 -21.03 -20.60
N LEU A 219 -5.03 -21.25 -20.70
CA LEU A 219 -4.25 -20.93 -21.91
C LEU A 219 -4.79 -21.68 -23.13
N GLY A 220 -4.99 -22.98 -22.99
CA GLY A 220 -5.53 -23.82 -24.07
C GLY A 220 -6.97 -23.45 -24.44
N VAL A 221 -7.78 -23.03 -23.47
CA VAL A 221 -9.14 -22.54 -23.73
C VAL A 221 -9.08 -21.21 -24.51
N TRP A 222 -8.29 -20.24 -24.08
CA TRP A 222 -8.17 -18.96 -24.78
C TRP A 222 -7.60 -19.12 -26.19
N GLU A 223 -6.57 -19.95 -26.37
CA GLU A 223 -6.00 -20.27 -27.69
C GLU A 223 -7.04 -20.91 -28.61
N LYS A 224 -7.80 -21.91 -28.11
CA LYS A 224 -8.88 -22.58 -28.86
C LYS A 224 -9.89 -21.61 -29.46
N TYR A 225 -10.20 -20.51 -28.76
CA TYR A 225 -11.15 -19.48 -29.22
C TYR A 225 -10.48 -18.23 -29.80
N GLY A 226 -9.16 -18.25 -30.03
CA GLY A 226 -8.43 -17.20 -30.74
C GLY A 226 -8.05 -15.97 -29.93
N PHE A 227 -7.99 -16.06 -28.60
CA PHE A 227 -7.52 -14.98 -27.73
C PHE A 227 -6.03 -15.13 -27.42
N ALA A 228 -5.26 -14.07 -27.65
CA ALA A 228 -3.88 -14.03 -27.21
C ALA A 228 -3.81 -13.96 -25.66
N ALA A 229 -2.88 -14.72 -25.10
CA ALA A 229 -2.67 -14.81 -23.66
C ALA A 229 -1.22 -14.47 -23.29
N VAL A 230 -1.04 -13.87 -22.12
CA VAL A 230 0.24 -13.68 -21.44
C VAL A 230 0.19 -14.50 -20.16
N ASP A 231 1.14 -15.41 -20.00
CA ASP A 231 1.37 -16.14 -18.75
C ASP A 231 2.64 -15.56 -18.11
N GLU A 232 2.49 -14.94 -16.94
CA GLU A 232 3.64 -14.74 -16.06
C GLU A 232 3.82 -16.05 -15.29
N ASP A 233 4.79 -16.85 -15.71
CA ASP A 233 5.08 -18.18 -15.17
C ASP A 233 6.32 -18.20 -14.28
N THR A 234 6.80 -17.02 -13.86
CA THR A 234 7.99 -16.88 -13.01
C THR A 234 7.63 -16.61 -11.54
N GLN A 235 8.64 -16.39 -10.70
CA GLN A 235 8.43 -16.01 -9.30
C GLN A 235 8.11 -14.51 -9.11
N ALA A 236 8.07 -13.73 -10.19
CA ALA A 236 7.73 -12.32 -10.14
C ALA A 236 6.28 -12.11 -9.66
N LEU A 237 6.01 -10.98 -9.01
CA LEU A 237 4.64 -10.58 -8.68
C LEU A 237 4.09 -9.76 -9.86
N VAL A 238 2.96 -10.16 -10.43
CA VAL A 238 2.31 -9.41 -11.51
C VAL A 238 1.62 -8.18 -10.94
N ASP A 239 2.08 -6.99 -11.30
CA ASP A 239 1.31 -5.77 -11.10
C ASP A 239 0.12 -5.76 -12.06
N VAL A 240 -1.09 -6.03 -11.55
CA VAL A 240 -2.31 -6.11 -12.36
C VAL A 240 -2.61 -4.82 -13.14
N SER A 241 -2.10 -3.66 -12.69
CA SER A 241 -2.26 -2.39 -13.41
C SER A 241 -1.44 -2.33 -14.72
N THR A 242 -0.52 -3.26 -14.92
CA THR A 242 0.27 -3.38 -16.17
C THR A 242 -0.45 -4.19 -17.25
N CYS A 243 -1.57 -4.84 -16.93
CA CYS A 243 -2.38 -5.63 -17.85
C CYS A 243 -3.28 -4.72 -18.72
N ALA A 244 -2.70 -3.74 -19.42
CA ALA A 244 -3.38 -2.57 -19.99
C ALA A 244 -4.57 -2.84 -20.94
N ASP A 245 -4.72 -4.05 -21.47
CA ASP A 245 -5.84 -4.46 -22.32
C ASP A 245 -6.50 -5.77 -21.84
N ALA A 246 -6.48 -6.06 -20.53
CA ALA A 246 -7.03 -7.30 -20.01
C ALA A 246 -8.54 -7.39 -20.27
N LEU A 247 -8.89 -8.39 -21.06
CA LEU A 247 -10.24 -8.91 -21.20
C LEU A 247 -10.46 -10.10 -20.27
N PHE A 248 -9.44 -10.93 -20.09
CA PHE A 248 -9.45 -12.02 -19.14
C PHE A 248 -8.30 -11.88 -18.15
N TYR A 249 -8.58 -12.17 -16.88
CA TYR A 249 -7.58 -12.12 -15.83
C TYR A 249 -7.75 -13.29 -14.88
N TRP A 250 -6.69 -14.05 -14.65
CA TRP A 250 -6.67 -15.07 -13.62
C TRP A 250 -5.30 -15.08 -12.96
N GLY A 251 -5.22 -14.54 -11.73
CA GLY A 251 -3.94 -14.42 -11.04
C GLY A 251 -3.90 -15.06 -9.68
N TRP A 252 -2.69 -15.15 -9.11
CA TRP A 252 -2.44 -15.75 -7.81
C TRP A 252 -1.24 -15.10 -7.10
N TYR A 253 -0.82 -15.65 -5.96
CA TYR A 253 0.37 -15.31 -5.20
C TYR A 253 0.42 -13.97 -4.48
N THR A 254 -0.63 -13.15 -4.53
CA THR A 254 -0.70 -11.91 -3.75
C THR A 254 -1.98 -11.82 -2.93
N GLY A 255 -1.84 -11.48 -1.65
CA GLY A 255 -2.95 -11.49 -0.70
C GLY A 255 -3.91 -10.31 -0.82
N THR A 256 -3.46 -9.22 -1.43
CA THR A 256 -4.23 -8.00 -1.65
C THR A 256 -3.89 -7.44 -3.01
N TYR A 257 -4.84 -6.68 -3.57
CA TYR A 257 -4.67 -5.93 -4.80
C TYR A 257 -3.34 -5.19 -4.83
N ASN A 258 -2.61 -5.34 -5.93
CA ASN A 258 -1.24 -4.89 -6.08
C ASN A 258 -1.04 -3.93 -7.28
N GLY A 259 -2.14 -3.40 -7.82
CA GLY A 259 -2.09 -2.41 -8.90
C GLY A 259 -1.39 -1.13 -8.44
N THR A 260 -0.30 -0.74 -9.11
CA THR A 260 0.48 0.45 -8.72
C THR A 260 0.11 1.73 -9.47
N ARG A 261 -0.74 1.63 -10.50
CA ARG A 261 -1.05 2.73 -11.41
C ARG A 261 -2.54 2.84 -11.70
N PRO A 262 -3.02 4.02 -12.16
CA PRO A 262 -4.35 4.13 -12.74
C PRO A 262 -4.52 3.14 -13.89
N TYR A 263 -5.54 2.29 -13.77
CA TYR A 263 -5.80 1.19 -14.69
C TYR A 263 -7.29 0.92 -14.77
N GLN A 264 -7.77 0.40 -15.89
CA GLN A 264 -9.14 -0.05 -16.05
C GLN A 264 -9.18 -1.28 -16.95
N PHE A 265 -9.90 -2.31 -16.52
CA PHE A 265 -10.18 -3.47 -17.35
C PHE A 265 -10.96 -3.06 -18.60
N ASN A 266 -10.85 -3.86 -19.66
CA ASN A 266 -11.71 -3.67 -20.81
C ASN A 266 -13.17 -3.94 -20.44
N THR A 267 -14.10 -3.11 -20.92
CA THR A 267 -15.53 -3.32 -20.70
C THR A 267 -15.93 -4.70 -21.23
N GLY A 268 -16.60 -5.49 -20.40
CA GLY A 268 -16.88 -6.90 -20.64
C GLY A 268 -15.86 -7.88 -20.05
N ALA A 269 -14.83 -7.39 -19.36
CA ALA A 269 -13.80 -8.24 -18.77
C ALA A 269 -14.34 -9.19 -17.71
N VAL A 270 -13.79 -10.39 -17.72
CA VAL A 270 -14.10 -11.47 -16.78
C VAL A 270 -12.80 -11.94 -16.16
N GLY A 271 -12.73 -11.98 -14.84
CA GLY A 271 -11.52 -12.44 -14.18
C GLY A 271 -11.58 -12.41 -12.68
N ALA A 272 -10.57 -12.98 -12.04
CA ALA A 272 -10.49 -13.06 -10.59
C ALA A 272 -9.03 -13.25 -10.15
N HIS A 273 -8.80 -13.15 -8.84
CA HIS A 273 -7.51 -13.46 -8.24
C HIS A 273 -7.72 -14.54 -7.18
N LEU A 274 -6.97 -15.63 -7.28
CA LEU A 274 -7.01 -16.73 -6.35
C LEU A 274 -6.41 -16.27 -5.02
N HIS A 275 -7.26 -15.92 -4.07
CA HIS A 275 -6.86 -15.68 -2.69
C HIS A 275 -8.01 -16.00 -1.76
N SER A 276 -7.72 -16.72 -0.68
CA SER A 276 -8.69 -17.27 0.26
C SER A 276 -9.62 -16.25 0.91
N PHE A 277 -9.22 -14.99 0.94
CA PHE A 277 -9.97 -13.89 1.54
C PHE A 277 -10.32 -12.78 0.54
N SER A 278 -10.21 -13.08 -0.75
CA SER A 278 -10.40 -12.15 -1.88
C SER A 278 -11.71 -11.37 -1.85
N ALA A 279 -12.76 -11.91 -1.23
CA ALA A 279 -14.08 -11.29 -1.07
C ALA A 279 -14.52 -11.19 0.40
N THR A 280 -13.60 -11.12 1.36
CA THR A 280 -13.95 -10.92 2.79
C THR A 280 -14.80 -9.67 3.01
N THR A 281 -14.55 -8.65 2.18
CA THR A 281 -15.41 -7.51 1.94
C THR A 281 -15.38 -7.20 0.45
N ILE A 282 -16.49 -6.72 -0.08
CA ILE A 282 -16.57 -6.15 -1.44
C ILE A 282 -16.86 -4.65 -1.41
N ARG A 283 -16.95 -4.07 -0.20
CA ARG A 283 -17.26 -2.66 0.07
C ARG A 283 -16.04 -1.73 0.01
N SER A 284 -14.86 -2.26 -0.31
CA SER A 284 -13.63 -1.48 -0.42
C SER A 284 -13.05 -1.60 -1.81
N ASP A 285 -12.67 -0.46 -2.39
CA ASP A 285 -11.94 -0.36 -3.66
C ASP A 285 -10.43 -0.65 -3.51
N LYS A 286 -9.94 -0.84 -2.28
CA LYS A 286 -8.50 -1.00 -1.96
C LYS A 286 -8.18 -2.31 -1.22
N ALA A 287 -9.15 -2.89 -0.52
CA ALA A 287 -8.92 -4.09 0.29
C ALA A 287 -9.17 -5.38 -0.51
N GLN A 288 -8.32 -6.39 -0.28
CA GLN A 288 -8.46 -7.72 -0.90
C GLN A 288 -8.44 -7.64 -2.43
N TRP A 289 -9.36 -8.31 -3.13
CA TRP A 289 -9.32 -8.42 -4.60
C TRP A 289 -10.64 -8.08 -5.29
N VAL A 290 -11.77 -8.63 -4.84
CA VAL A 290 -13.04 -8.46 -5.56
C VAL A 290 -13.44 -6.99 -5.64
N GLY A 291 -13.42 -6.26 -4.53
CA GLY A 291 -13.74 -4.83 -4.51
C GLY A 291 -12.83 -3.97 -5.42
N PRO A 292 -11.50 -4.08 -5.33
CA PRO A 292 -10.57 -3.43 -6.25
C PRO A 292 -10.80 -3.78 -7.73
N LEU A 293 -10.99 -5.06 -8.08
CA LEU A 293 -11.25 -5.45 -9.47
C LEU A 293 -12.53 -4.78 -10.02
N LEU A 294 -13.57 -4.69 -9.20
CA LEU A 294 -14.83 -3.99 -9.52
C LEU A 294 -14.62 -2.48 -9.67
N ALA A 295 -13.83 -1.85 -8.80
CA ALA A 295 -13.48 -0.43 -8.89
C ALA A 295 -12.70 -0.11 -10.17
N HIS A 296 -11.87 -1.05 -10.63
CA HIS A 296 -11.14 -0.96 -11.89
C HIS A 296 -11.95 -1.46 -13.11
N GLY A 297 -13.28 -1.61 -12.98
CA GLY A 297 -14.17 -1.78 -14.12
C GLY A 297 -14.31 -3.20 -14.66
N ILE A 298 -13.87 -4.23 -13.92
CA ILE A 298 -14.16 -5.61 -14.32
C ILE A 298 -15.68 -5.83 -14.36
N THR A 299 -16.17 -6.58 -15.36
CA THR A 299 -17.61 -6.79 -15.56
C THR A 299 -18.14 -7.97 -14.76
N CYS A 300 -17.36 -9.05 -14.70
CA CYS A 300 -17.66 -10.22 -13.88
C CYS A 300 -16.41 -10.67 -13.12
N THR A 301 -16.58 -10.97 -11.84
CA THR A 301 -15.49 -11.50 -11.00
C THR A 301 -16.03 -12.46 -9.94
N MET A 302 -15.12 -13.18 -9.30
CA MET A 302 -15.45 -14.06 -8.18
C MET A 302 -14.36 -13.99 -7.12
N GLY A 303 -14.72 -14.36 -5.90
CA GLY A 303 -13.80 -14.46 -4.80
C GLY A 303 -14.41 -15.20 -3.62
N THR A 304 -13.67 -15.31 -2.53
CA THR A 304 -14.08 -16.08 -1.36
C THR A 304 -14.15 -15.23 -0.10
N VAL A 305 -15.24 -15.41 0.65
CA VAL A 305 -15.56 -14.63 1.87
C VAL A 305 -14.87 -15.19 3.13
N TRP A 306 -14.38 -16.43 3.02
CA TRP A 306 -13.72 -17.26 4.02
C TRP A 306 -12.75 -18.23 3.30
N GLU A 307 -11.88 -18.91 4.04
CA GLU A 307 -10.84 -19.81 3.53
C GLU A 307 -11.37 -21.06 2.80
N PRO A 308 -11.28 -21.15 1.46
CA PRO A 308 -11.87 -22.23 0.70
C PRO A 308 -10.90 -23.40 0.41
N TYR A 309 -9.61 -23.24 0.72
CA TYR A 309 -8.50 -24.01 0.11
C TYR A 309 -8.49 -23.94 -1.43
N THR A 310 -7.38 -24.34 -2.06
CA THR A 310 -7.27 -24.28 -3.53
C THR A 310 -8.31 -25.14 -4.24
N VAL A 311 -8.67 -26.30 -3.67
CA VAL A 311 -9.68 -27.22 -4.23
C VAL A 311 -11.12 -26.66 -4.21
N GLY A 312 -11.39 -25.70 -3.33
CA GLY A 312 -12.70 -25.08 -3.19
C GLY A 312 -12.97 -23.95 -4.19
N PHE A 313 -11.95 -23.52 -4.94
CA PHE A 313 -12.14 -22.52 -6.00
C PHE A 313 -12.85 -23.11 -7.22
N PRO A 314 -13.74 -22.33 -7.87
CA PRO A 314 -14.29 -22.68 -9.16
C PRO A 314 -13.21 -22.84 -10.24
N ALA A 315 -13.43 -23.78 -11.14
CA ALA A 315 -12.55 -24.04 -12.28
C ALA A 315 -12.67 -22.94 -13.35
N MET A 316 -11.81 -21.92 -13.31
CA MET A 316 -11.91 -20.77 -14.24
C MET A 316 -11.84 -21.14 -15.71
N HIS A 317 -11.07 -22.17 -16.09
CA HIS A 317 -11.04 -22.68 -17.47
C HIS A 317 -12.42 -23.19 -17.94
N VAL A 318 -13.24 -23.74 -17.04
CA VAL A 318 -14.63 -24.13 -17.33
C VAL A 318 -15.49 -22.89 -17.55
N ILE A 319 -15.34 -21.85 -16.71
CA ILE A 319 -16.09 -20.60 -16.89
C ILE A 319 -15.85 -20.02 -18.28
N TYR A 320 -14.58 -19.84 -18.67
CA TYR A 320 -14.23 -19.29 -19.98
C TYR A 320 -14.77 -20.16 -21.12
N ASP A 321 -14.55 -21.49 -21.09
CA ASP A 321 -15.02 -22.37 -22.16
C ASP A 321 -16.56 -22.36 -22.30
N ARG A 322 -17.31 -22.28 -21.19
CA ARG A 322 -18.78 -22.16 -21.23
C ARG A 322 -19.22 -20.81 -21.76
N MET A 323 -18.62 -19.71 -21.31
CA MET A 323 -18.96 -18.38 -21.83
C MET A 323 -18.71 -18.28 -23.34
N PHE A 324 -17.59 -18.80 -23.86
CA PHE A 324 -17.31 -18.83 -25.29
C PHE A 324 -18.28 -19.68 -26.11
N GLN A 325 -18.91 -20.67 -25.48
CA GLN A 325 -19.98 -21.47 -26.07
C GLN A 325 -21.36 -20.77 -26.05
N GLY A 326 -21.45 -19.57 -25.49
CA GLY A 326 -22.66 -18.76 -25.42
C GLY A 326 -23.48 -18.93 -24.15
N TYR A 327 -22.98 -19.66 -23.14
CA TYR A 327 -23.62 -19.75 -21.84
C TYR A 327 -23.51 -18.43 -21.06
N THR A 328 -24.47 -18.18 -20.18
CA THR A 328 -24.46 -17.01 -19.31
C THR A 328 -23.39 -17.12 -18.21
N TRP A 329 -22.98 -15.99 -17.66
CA TRP A 329 -22.11 -15.92 -16.48
C TRP A 329 -22.65 -16.77 -15.33
N GLY A 330 -23.96 -16.74 -15.07
CA GLY A 330 -24.59 -17.56 -14.03
C GLY A 330 -24.45 -19.06 -14.28
N GLU A 331 -24.74 -19.52 -15.50
CA GLU A 331 -24.59 -20.94 -15.88
C GLU A 331 -23.12 -21.38 -15.81
N ALA A 332 -22.21 -20.60 -16.39
CA ALA A 332 -20.78 -20.88 -16.39
C ALA A 332 -20.22 -20.96 -14.95
N SER A 333 -20.62 -20.05 -14.07
CA SER A 333 -20.21 -20.00 -12.66
C SER A 333 -20.66 -21.24 -11.89
N LEU A 334 -21.93 -21.63 -12.02
CA LEU A 334 -22.43 -22.84 -11.37
C LEU A 334 -21.73 -24.10 -11.91
N MET A 335 -21.56 -24.22 -13.23
CA MET A 335 -20.89 -25.37 -13.83
C MET A 335 -19.41 -25.48 -13.46
N ALA A 336 -18.74 -24.36 -13.17
CA ALA A 336 -17.34 -24.37 -12.72
C ALA A 336 -17.19 -24.64 -11.22
N THR A 337 -18.25 -24.46 -10.43
CA THR A 337 -18.23 -24.64 -8.98
C THR A 337 -18.24 -26.12 -8.61
N ARG A 338 -17.29 -26.56 -7.79
CA ARG A 338 -17.20 -27.97 -7.33
C ARG A 338 -18.01 -28.22 -6.07
N ILE A 339 -18.02 -27.23 -5.17
CA ILE A 339 -18.59 -27.33 -3.83
C ILE A 339 -19.51 -26.13 -3.62
N LEU A 340 -20.78 -26.41 -3.30
CA LEU A 340 -21.81 -25.46 -2.88
C LEU A 340 -21.97 -25.50 -1.36
N SER A 341 -22.82 -24.63 -0.80
CA SER A 341 -22.83 -24.34 0.66
C SER A 341 -21.44 -23.88 1.13
N TRP A 342 -20.70 -23.24 0.23
CA TRP A 342 -19.29 -22.91 0.35
C TRP A 342 -19.06 -21.40 0.30
N MET A 343 -17.81 -20.98 0.21
CA MET A 343 -17.40 -19.61 0.55
C MET A 343 -17.23 -18.70 -0.69
N CYS A 344 -17.58 -19.17 -1.89
CA CYS A 344 -17.36 -18.43 -3.13
C CYS A 344 -18.57 -17.57 -3.52
N VAL A 345 -18.31 -16.30 -3.83
CA VAL A 345 -19.29 -15.34 -4.32
C VAL A 345 -18.97 -14.96 -5.75
N PHE A 346 -20.01 -14.84 -6.57
CA PHE A 346 -19.91 -14.40 -7.96
C PHE A 346 -20.54 -13.02 -8.10
N VAL A 347 -19.78 -12.05 -8.61
CA VAL A 347 -20.23 -10.67 -8.80
C VAL A 347 -20.28 -10.35 -10.29
N GLY A 348 -21.40 -9.82 -10.75
CA GLY A 348 -21.67 -9.54 -12.15
C GLY A 348 -23.13 -9.84 -12.50
N ASP A 349 -23.54 -9.44 -13.71
CA ASP A 349 -24.87 -9.78 -14.21
C ASP A 349 -24.95 -11.28 -14.54
N PRO A 350 -25.82 -12.07 -13.89
CA PRO A 350 -25.89 -13.51 -14.16
C PRO A 350 -26.39 -13.84 -15.57
N LEU A 351 -27.02 -12.90 -16.27
CA LEU A 351 -27.43 -13.05 -17.66
C LEU A 351 -26.33 -12.67 -18.67
N TYR A 352 -25.18 -12.18 -18.20
CA TYR A 352 -24.09 -11.75 -19.07
C TYR A 352 -23.64 -12.88 -20.00
N ALA A 353 -23.83 -12.71 -21.30
CA ALA A 353 -23.51 -13.72 -22.31
C ALA A 353 -23.07 -13.07 -23.62
N PRO A 354 -21.85 -12.50 -23.68
CA PRO A 354 -21.39 -11.71 -24.82
C PRO A 354 -21.14 -12.57 -26.07
N TRP A 355 -21.24 -13.89 -25.98
CA TRP A 355 -21.08 -14.82 -27.11
C TRP A 355 -22.36 -15.58 -27.48
N ALA A 356 -23.51 -15.25 -26.87
CA ALA A 356 -24.74 -16.03 -27.00
C ALA A 356 -25.20 -16.24 -28.45
N GLU A 357 -25.09 -15.23 -29.32
CA GLU A 357 -25.63 -15.28 -30.68
C GLU A 357 -24.71 -15.98 -31.71
N GLY A 358 -23.62 -16.60 -31.27
CA GLY A 358 -22.62 -17.16 -32.19
C GLY A 358 -21.78 -16.05 -32.82
N MET A 359 -20.49 -16.05 -32.48
CA MET A 359 -19.72 -14.82 -32.49
C MET A 359 -19.11 -14.46 -33.85
N ALA A 360 -19.31 -13.20 -34.29
CA ALA A 360 -18.25 -12.24 -34.59
C ALA A 360 -18.78 -11.04 -35.40
N ALA A 361 -19.55 -11.27 -36.45
CA ALA A 361 -19.76 -10.23 -37.50
C ALA A 361 -20.60 -9.02 -37.04
N SER A 362 -21.74 -9.26 -36.38
CA SER A 362 -22.61 -8.18 -35.89
C SER A 362 -21.91 -7.37 -34.79
N GLN A 363 -21.32 -8.05 -33.81
CA GLN A 363 -20.57 -7.40 -32.74
C GLN A 363 -19.33 -6.67 -33.24
N ALA A 364 -18.60 -7.21 -34.21
CA ALA A 364 -17.45 -6.53 -34.81
C ALA A 364 -17.88 -5.23 -35.52
N THR A 365 -19.01 -5.26 -36.23
CA THR A 365 -19.57 -4.07 -36.90
C THR A 365 -20.01 -3.03 -35.88
N ASN A 366 -20.78 -3.44 -34.86
CA ASN A 366 -21.21 -2.56 -33.78
C ASN A 366 -20.01 -1.97 -33.02
N ARG A 367 -18.96 -2.76 -32.81
CA ARG A 367 -17.73 -2.31 -32.18
C ARG A 367 -17.01 -1.25 -32.98
N GLU A 368 -16.88 -1.45 -34.29
CA GLU A 368 -16.20 -0.50 -35.16
C GLU A 368 -16.90 0.87 -35.09
N LEU A 369 -18.24 0.87 -35.11
CA LEU A 369 -19.02 2.09 -34.96
C LEU A 369 -18.84 2.71 -33.57
N ALA A 370 -18.92 1.90 -32.52
CA ALA A 370 -18.79 2.36 -31.14
C ALA A 370 -17.40 2.94 -30.87
N SER A 371 -16.32 2.28 -31.31
CA SER A 371 -14.93 2.76 -31.17
C SER A 371 -14.74 4.13 -31.80
N LYS A 372 -15.19 4.33 -33.04
CA LYS A 372 -15.10 5.64 -33.72
C LYS A 372 -15.84 6.72 -32.92
N SER A 373 -17.00 6.37 -32.37
CA SER A 373 -17.80 7.28 -31.56
C SER A 373 -17.13 7.59 -30.23
N PHE A 374 -16.48 6.62 -29.58
CA PHE A 374 -15.72 6.85 -28.34
C PHE A 374 -14.50 7.73 -28.54
N ASP A 375 -13.80 7.61 -29.66
CA ASP A 375 -12.70 8.52 -29.98
C ASP A 375 -13.19 9.97 -30.07
N LEU A 376 -14.38 10.17 -30.66
CA LEU A 376 -15.03 11.48 -30.72
C LEU A 376 -15.47 11.99 -29.35
N VAL A 377 -16.01 11.10 -28.50
CA VAL A 377 -16.39 11.42 -27.11
C VAL A 377 -15.16 11.83 -26.30
N ALA A 378 -14.10 11.04 -26.31
CA ALA A 378 -12.86 11.32 -25.59
C ALA A 378 -12.29 12.69 -26.02
N ALA A 379 -12.18 12.93 -27.33
CA ALA A 379 -11.72 14.20 -27.85
C ALA A 379 -12.62 15.38 -27.45
N ALA A 380 -13.94 15.18 -27.36
CA ALA A 380 -14.88 16.20 -26.89
C ALA A 380 -14.74 16.48 -25.38
N LEU A 381 -14.56 15.44 -24.57
CA LEU A 381 -14.32 15.54 -23.13
C LEU A 381 -13.00 16.25 -22.83
N ASP A 382 -11.94 16.01 -23.61
CA ASP A 382 -10.66 16.74 -23.49
C ASP A 382 -10.81 18.25 -23.70
N ARG A 383 -11.78 18.65 -24.51
CA ARG A 383 -12.14 20.06 -24.75
C ARG A 383 -13.20 20.58 -23.77
N ASN A 384 -13.62 19.77 -22.80
CA ASN A 384 -14.73 20.03 -21.88
C ASN A 384 -16.05 20.35 -22.61
N ASP A 385 -16.29 19.70 -23.75
CA ASP A 385 -17.48 19.87 -24.58
C ASP A 385 -18.45 18.69 -24.39
N LEU A 386 -19.22 18.74 -23.31
CA LEU A 386 -20.21 17.70 -22.98
C LEU A 386 -21.33 17.58 -24.03
N ALA A 387 -21.63 18.64 -24.77
CA ALA A 387 -22.65 18.61 -25.82
C ALA A 387 -22.16 17.82 -27.04
N ALA A 388 -20.91 18.03 -27.45
CA ALA A 388 -20.29 17.24 -28.51
C ALA A 388 -20.09 15.77 -28.10
N ALA A 389 -19.72 15.51 -26.84
CA ALA A 389 -19.64 14.14 -26.31
C ALA A 389 -20.98 13.41 -26.41
N ARG A 390 -22.07 14.05 -25.98
CA ARG A 390 -23.44 13.51 -26.10
C ARG A 390 -23.85 13.26 -27.54
N ALA A 391 -23.55 14.21 -28.43
CA ALA A 391 -23.86 14.09 -29.85
C ALA A 391 -23.14 12.89 -30.49
N ALA A 392 -21.87 12.65 -30.13
CA ALA A 392 -21.10 11.51 -30.62
C ALA A 392 -21.65 10.15 -30.16
N LEU A 393 -22.35 10.09 -29.02
CA LEU A 393 -22.98 8.85 -28.53
C LEU A 393 -24.35 8.55 -29.16
N ALA A 394 -24.95 9.50 -29.89
CA ALA A 394 -26.28 9.33 -30.44
C ALA A 394 -26.37 8.20 -31.48
N ASP A 395 -25.34 8.06 -32.32
CA ASP A 395 -25.28 7.00 -33.34
C ASP A 395 -25.11 5.61 -32.71
N VAL A 396 -24.42 5.54 -31.58
CA VAL A 396 -24.20 4.30 -30.80
C VAL A 396 -25.48 3.86 -30.08
N ALA A 397 -26.30 4.82 -29.62
CA ALA A 397 -27.59 4.56 -29.00
C ALA A 397 -28.66 4.05 -29.99
N ALA A 398 -28.45 4.27 -31.29
CA ALA A 398 -29.33 3.79 -32.35
C ALA A 398 -29.05 2.34 -32.78
N LEU A 399 -27.95 1.73 -32.30
CA LEU A 399 -27.60 0.35 -32.62
C LEU A 399 -28.63 -0.64 -32.06
N PRO A 400 -28.82 -1.79 -32.74
CA PRO A 400 -29.73 -2.82 -32.26
C PRO A 400 -29.22 -3.36 -30.92
N VAL A 401 -30.07 -3.28 -29.91
CA VAL A 401 -29.82 -3.82 -28.56
C VAL A 401 -30.79 -4.96 -28.29
N ARG A 402 -30.32 -6.00 -27.62
CA ARG A 402 -31.17 -7.13 -27.19
C ARG A 402 -32.26 -6.68 -26.21
N TYR A 403 -31.99 -5.62 -25.45
CA TYR A 403 -32.91 -5.03 -24.48
C TYR A 403 -33.06 -3.54 -24.72
N GLU A 404 -34.28 -3.05 -24.95
CA GLU A 404 -34.55 -1.64 -25.25
C GLU A 404 -34.08 -0.67 -24.14
N GLY A 405 -34.06 -1.10 -22.88
CA GLY A 405 -33.53 -0.32 -21.77
C GLY A 405 -32.04 0.07 -21.93
N ALA A 406 -31.30 -0.67 -22.74
CA ALA A 406 -29.86 -0.50 -22.99
C ALA A 406 -29.47 0.77 -23.76
N LYS A 407 -30.43 1.51 -24.31
CA LYS A 407 -30.14 2.74 -25.10
C LYS A 407 -29.62 3.90 -24.26
N ASP A 408 -29.71 3.83 -22.93
CA ASP A 408 -29.11 4.81 -22.03
C ASP A 408 -27.59 4.58 -21.92
N LEU A 409 -26.84 5.33 -22.72
CA LEU A 409 -25.37 5.29 -22.76
C LEU A 409 -24.71 6.29 -21.79
N SER A 410 -25.45 6.91 -20.87
CA SER A 410 -24.90 7.92 -19.96
C SER A 410 -23.80 7.39 -19.03
N PHE A 411 -23.75 6.08 -18.80
CA PHE A 411 -22.65 5.46 -18.03
C PHE A 411 -21.34 5.48 -18.82
N LEU A 412 -21.38 5.39 -20.14
CA LEU A 412 -20.19 5.42 -21.00
C LEU A 412 -19.55 6.81 -21.00
N GLU A 413 -20.31 7.89 -20.85
CA GLU A 413 -19.72 9.23 -20.65
C GLU A 413 -18.81 9.26 -19.42
N ARG A 414 -19.24 8.62 -18.32
CA ARG A 414 -18.45 8.50 -17.09
C ARG A 414 -17.23 7.61 -17.27
N GLU A 415 -17.38 6.48 -17.98
CA GLU A 415 -16.26 5.57 -18.26
C GLU A 415 -15.25 6.15 -19.25
N CYS A 416 -15.71 6.85 -20.30
CA CYS A 416 -14.86 7.56 -21.24
C CYS A 416 -14.12 8.72 -20.55
N ALA A 417 -14.76 9.43 -19.61
CA ALA A 417 -14.07 10.41 -18.79
C ALA A 417 -12.97 9.75 -17.93
N ALA A 418 -13.24 8.59 -17.33
CA ALA A 418 -12.24 7.82 -16.59
C ALA A 418 -11.12 7.25 -17.48
N ARG A 419 -11.43 6.87 -18.73
CA ARG A 419 -10.48 6.38 -19.73
C ARG A 419 -9.66 7.47 -20.41
N ALA A 420 -10.21 8.66 -20.67
CA ALA A 420 -9.46 9.80 -21.20
C ALA A 420 -8.38 10.29 -20.21
N ILE A 421 -8.57 10.00 -18.92
CA ILE A 421 -7.58 10.16 -17.87
C ILE A 421 -6.48 9.07 -17.94
N ALA A 422 -6.76 7.90 -18.53
CA ALA A 422 -5.81 6.83 -18.76
C ALA A 422 -5.13 6.98 -20.15
N PRO A 423 -3.81 7.11 -20.24
CA PRO A 423 -3.13 7.37 -21.51
C PRO A 423 -3.28 6.20 -22.49
N GLY A 424 -3.51 6.48 -23.79
CA GLY A 424 -3.56 5.46 -24.85
C GLY A 424 -2.18 4.85 -25.18
N PRO A 425 -2.09 3.76 -25.97
CA PRO A 425 -0.87 2.94 -26.11
C PRO A 425 0.40 3.69 -26.59
N GLY A 426 0.26 4.65 -27.52
CA GLY A 426 1.38 5.48 -27.97
C GLY A 426 1.84 6.50 -26.92
N THR A 427 0.88 7.11 -26.23
CA THR A 427 1.10 7.97 -25.06
C THR A 427 1.67 7.21 -23.86
N VAL A 428 1.37 5.92 -23.70
CA VAL A 428 1.91 5.07 -22.64
C VAL A 428 3.42 4.89 -22.81
N ALA A 429 3.92 4.64 -24.01
CA ALA A 429 5.37 4.47 -24.24
C ALA A 429 6.15 5.77 -23.97
N ASP A 430 5.65 6.91 -24.46
CA ASP A 430 6.27 8.23 -24.25
C ASP A 430 6.18 8.66 -22.77
N LEU A 431 5.06 8.39 -22.12
CA LEU A 431 4.87 8.66 -20.69
C LEU A 431 5.73 7.73 -19.82
N GLN A 432 5.83 6.44 -20.16
CA GLN A 432 6.71 5.49 -19.47
C GLN A 432 8.17 5.92 -19.59
N ALA A 433 8.61 6.36 -20.77
CA ALA A 433 9.94 6.92 -20.97
C ALA A 433 10.16 8.20 -20.15
N ALA A 434 9.17 9.09 -20.09
CA ALA A 434 9.25 10.33 -19.30
C ALA A 434 9.26 10.07 -17.79
N LEU A 435 8.44 9.15 -17.29
CA LEU A 435 8.39 8.76 -15.88
C LEU A 435 9.64 7.97 -15.46
N ALA A 436 10.15 7.07 -16.30
CA ALA A 436 11.42 6.38 -16.06
C ALA A 436 12.60 7.35 -16.01
N ALA A 437 12.64 8.34 -16.92
CA ALA A 437 13.63 9.42 -16.89
C ALA A 437 13.47 10.29 -15.63
N ALA A 438 12.23 10.55 -15.19
CA ALA A 438 11.95 11.31 -13.97
C ALA A 438 12.39 10.56 -12.70
N ALA A 439 12.24 9.24 -12.66
CA ALA A 439 12.58 8.39 -11.52
C ALA A 439 14.09 8.14 -11.35
N GLY A 440 14.89 8.15 -12.42
CA GLY A 440 16.35 7.92 -12.36
C GLY A 440 17.16 9.11 -11.84
N ALA A 441 18.44 8.91 -11.50
CA ALA A 441 19.37 10.02 -11.23
C ALA A 441 19.74 10.72 -12.57
N GLY A 442 19.24 11.94 -12.78
CA GLY A 442 19.39 12.65 -14.06
C GLY A 442 19.13 14.15 -13.93
N ASP A 443 19.48 14.92 -14.96
CA ASP A 443 19.33 16.37 -14.99
C ASP A 443 17.87 16.81 -14.77
N PRO A 444 17.55 17.58 -13.70
CA PRO A 444 16.20 18.09 -13.42
C PRO A 444 15.55 18.83 -14.59
N LYS A 445 16.33 19.51 -15.45
CA LYS A 445 15.78 20.20 -16.63
C LYS A 445 15.32 19.24 -17.71
N ALA A 446 16.09 18.18 -17.96
CA ALA A 446 15.71 17.14 -18.90
C ALA A 446 14.46 16.38 -18.43
N LYS A 447 14.36 16.12 -17.12
CA LYS A 447 13.16 15.52 -16.49
C LYS A 447 11.93 16.40 -16.69
N GLN A 448 12.06 17.70 -16.39
CA GLN A 448 10.98 18.66 -16.58
C GLN A 448 10.51 18.69 -18.05
N ALA A 449 11.45 18.81 -19.01
CA ALA A 449 11.11 18.85 -20.43
C ALA A 449 10.48 17.54 -20.95
N ALA A 450 10.84 16.39 -20.38
CA ALA A 450 10.19 15.12 -20.73
C ALA A 450 8.75 15.06 -20.20
N LEU A 451 8.53 15.45 -18.95
CA LEU A 451 7.20 15.49 -18.33
C LEU A 451 6.28 16.54 -18.99
N GLU A 452 6.81 17.72 -19.34
CA GLU A 452 6.05 18.75 -20.06
C GLU A 452 5.62 18.27 -21.46
N ARG A 453 6.48 17.53 -22.18
CA ARG A 453 6.10 16.91 -23.46
C ARG A 453 5.04 15.84 -23.28
N ALA A 454 5.15 15.00 -22.26
CA ALA A 454 4.14 14.00 -21.94
C ALA A 454 2.79 14.65 -21.60
N LEU A 455 2.81 15.74 -20.82
CA LEU A 455 1.60 16.51 -20.48
C LEU A 455 1.04 17.34 -21.64
N ALA A 456 1.85 17.69 -22.65
CA ALA A 456 1.33 18.29 -23.87
C ALA A 456 0.46 17.30 -24.67
N ALA A 457 0.78 16.00 -24.60
CA ALA A 457 0.00 14.93 -25.23
C ALA A 457 -1.15 14.42 -24.34
N SER A 458 -0.99 14.42 -23.01
CA SER A 458 -2.01 14.02 -22.05
C SER A 458 -2.06 14.99 -20.86
N PRO A 459 -2.77 16.13 -21.00
CA PRO A 459 -2.79 17.18 -19.97
C PRO A 459 -3.38 16.74 -18.62
N ALA A 460 -4.27 15.75 -18.64
CA ALA A 460 -4.97 15.19 -17.48
C ALA A 460 -4.29 13.93 -16.92
N ASN A 461 -3.01 13.70 -17.21
CA ASN A 461 -2.32 12.50 -16.70
C ASN A 461 -1.91 12.64 -15.23
N PHE A 462 -2.36 11.73 -14.38
CA PHE A 462 -2.08 11.75 -12.93
C PHE A 462 -0.57 11.68 -12.63
N ASP A 463 0.12 10.65 -13.11
CA ASP A 463 1.51 10.37 -12.76
C ASP A 463 2.46 11.46 -13.26
N ALA A 464 2.24 12.00 -14.46
CA ALA A 464 3.05 13.10 -14.98
C ALA A 464 2.80 14.41 -14.24
N ASN A 465 1.54 14.73 -13.89
CA ASN A 465 1.23 15.91 -13.08
C ASN A 465 1.80 15.77 -11.65
N LEU A 466 1.76 14.57 -11.07
CA LEU A 466 2.36 14.26 -9.78
C LEU A 466 3.89 14.39 -9.83
N ALA A 467 4.55 13.74 -10.79
CA ALA A 467 6.00 13.77 -10.95
C ALA A 467 6.52 15.18 -11.26
N LEU A 468 5.84 15.93 -12.13
CA LEU A 468 6.21 17.31 -12.45
C LEU A 468 5.96 18.23 -11.25
N GLY A 469 4.85 18.05 -10.55
CA GLY A 469 4.52 18.77 -9.32
C GLY A 469 5.57 18.58 -8.22
N THR A 470 5.96 17.33 -7.96
CA THR A 470 7.02 16.98 -7.01
C THR A 470 8.38 17.53 -7.45
N LEU A 471 8.69 17.50 -8.75
CA LEU A 471 9.91 18.10 -9.30
C LEU A 471 9.94 19.63 -9.11
N HIS A 472 8.81 20.31 -9.30
CA HIS A 472 8.67 21.74 -9.00
C HIS A 472 8.81 22.02 -7.50
N ALA A 473 8.23 21.17 -6.65
CA ALA A 473 8.34 21.30 -5.19
C ALA A 473 9.79 21.17 -4.72
N ALA A 474 10.52 20.16 -5.21
CA ALA A 474 11.94 19.98 -4.94
C ALA A 474 12.81 21.14 -5.45
N ALA A 475 12.38 21.81 -6.52
CA ALA A 475 13.02 23.02 -7.05
C ALA A 475 12.59 24.32 -6.33
N ASN A 476 11.88 24.25 -5.20
CA ASN A 476 11.28 25.39 -4.48
C ASN A 476 10.33 26.27 -5.33
N ARG A 477 9.80 25.74 -6.44
CA ARG A 477 8.80 26.40 -7.29
C ARG A 477 7.40 26.01 -6.83
N HIS A 478 7.04 26.42 -5.61
CA HIS A 478 5.79 25.97 -4.96
C HIS A 478 4.52 26.38 -5.70
N ARG A 479 4.52 27.51 -6.42
CA ARG A 479 3.37 27.93 -7.24
C ARG A 479 3.08 26.95 -8.38
N ASP A 480 4.13 26.54 -9.10
CA ASP A 480 4.02 25.59 -10.22
C ASP A 480 3.72 24.18 -9.70
N ALA A 481 4.32 23.83 -8.55
CA ALA A 481 4.04 22.58 -7.85
C ALA A 481 2.55 22.47 -7.49
N ILE A 482 1.98 23.50 -6.83
CA ILE A 482 0.55 23.54 -6.50
C ILE A 482 -0.30 23.39 -7.76
N ALA A 483 0.03 24.07 -8.85
CA ALA A 483 -0.75 23.99 -10.09
C ALA A 483 -0.77 22.57 -10.69
N CYS A 484 0.37 21.88 -10.71
CA CYS A 484 0.44 20.51 -11.22
C CYS A 484 -0.20 19.50 -10.26
N LEU A 485 0.03 19.65 -8.96
CA LEU A 485 -0.50 18.72 -7.96
C LEU A 485 -2.02 18.88 -7.76
N GLU A 486 -2.57 20.09 -7.92
CA GLU A 486 -4.02 20.29 -7.98
C GLU A 486 -4.64 19.65 -9.22
N LYS A 487 -3.97 19.69 -10.38
CA LYS A 487 -4.42 18.93 -11.55
C LYS A 487 -4.37 17.43 -11.29
N ALA A 488 -3.29 16.91 -10.70
CA ALA A 488 -3.22 15.50 -10.31
C ALA A 488 -4.37 15.12 -9.37
N ARG A 489 -4.70 15.97 -8.40
CA ARG A 489 -5.83 15.76 -7.48
C ARG A 489 -7.19 15.88 -8.16
N GLN A 490 -7.36 16.75 -9.15
CA GLN A 490 -8.61 16.83 -9.93
C GLN A 490 -8.83 15.58 -10.78
N VAL A 491 -7.74 14.97 -11.24
CA VAL A 491 -7.72 13.75 -12.04
C VAL A 491 -8.04 12.52 -11.19
N VAL A 492 -7.41 12.39 -10.01
CA VAL A 492 -7.75 11.36 -9.02
C VAL A 492 -8.12 12.05 -7.70
N PRO A 493 -9.42 12.35 -7.48
CA PRO A 493 -9.92 13.06 -6.30
C PRO A 493 -9.53 12.46 -4.95
N ASP A 494 -9.21 11.17 -4.91
CA ASP A 494 -8.93 10.38 -3.71
C ASP A 494 -7.52 9.75 -3.68
N ALA A 495 -6.53 10.38 -4.33
CA ALA A 495 -5.15 9.89 -4.34
C ALA A 495 -4.31 10.44 -3.15
N PRO A 496 -3.95 9.61 -2.15
CA PRO A 496 -3.09 10.06 -1.04
C PRO A 496 -1.70 10.52 -1.51
N ALA A 497 -1.22 9.95 -2.61
CA ALA A 497 0.10 10.24 -3.18
C ALA A 497 0.29 11.70 -3.62
N ALA A 498 -0.79 12.40 -3.99
CA ALA A 498 -0.74 13.83 -4.35
C ALA A 498 -0.97 14.76 -3.15
N ALA A 499 -1.57 14.26 -2.07
CA ALA A 499 -1.98 15.08 -0.92
C ALA A 499 -0.77 15.56 -0.10
N GLU A 500 0.22 14.71 0.13
CA GLU A 500 1.46 15.05 0.85
C GLU A 500 2.26 16.16 0.15
N PRO A 501 2.68 16.01 -1.13
CA PRO A 501 3.50 17.03 -1.78
C PRO A 501 2.71 18.32 -2.04
N LEU A 502 1.39 18.23 -2.22
CA LEU A 502 0.51 19.41 -2.35
C LEU A 502 0.41 20.14 -1.01
N GLY A 503 0.17 19.40 0.07
CA GLY A 503 0.13 19.93 1.43
C GLY A 503 1.42 20.64 1.79
N ARG A 504 2.59 20.04 1.53
CA ARG A 504 3.90 20.68 1.76
C ARG A 504 4.09 21.94 0.91
N SER A 505 3.68 21.91 -0.35
CA SER A 505 3.78 23.09 -1.23
C SER A 505 2.85 24.23 -0.80
N LEU A 506 1.65 23.91 -0.30
CA LEU A 506 0.72 24.87 0.31
C LEU A 506 1.30 25.47 1.58
N ILE A 507 1.89 24.65 2.46
CA ILE A 507 2.58 25.09 3.67
C ILE A 507 3.74 26.03 3.33
N ALA A 508 4.62 25.64 2.40
CA ALA A 508 5.73 26.49 1.97
C ALA A 508 5.26 27.84 1.37
N SER A 509 4.06 27.86 0.78
CA SER A 509 3.42 29.06 0.24
C SER A 509 2.60 29.87 1.26
N GLY A 510 2.60 29.48 2.54
CA GLY A 510 1.85 30.16 3.61
C GLY A 510 0.35 29.84 3.68
N ARG A 511 -0.14 28.89 2.86
CA ARG A 511 -1.57 28.54 2.70
C ARG A 511 -1.99 27.42 3.66
N PHE A 512 -1.68 27.57 4.95
CA PHE A 512 -1.85 26.50 5.96
C PHE A 512 -3.30 26.05 6.13
N ARG A 513 -4.25 26.98 6.11
CA ARG A 513 -5.68 26.68 6.28
C ARG A 513 -6.26 25.83 5.15
N GLU A 514 -5.66 25.88 3.96
CA GLU A 514 -6.06 25.05 2.82
C GLU A 514 -5.38 23.68 2.87
N ALA A 515 -4.17 23.60 3.41
CA ALA A 515 -3.44 22.34 3.58
C ALA A 515 -4.10 21.41 4.61
N ILE A 516 -4.64 21.94 5.71
CA ILE A 516 -5.23 21.15 6.81
C ILE A 516 -6.35 20.21 6.36
N PRO A 517 -7.45 20.66 5.72
CA PRO A 517 -8.53 19.75 5.33
C PRO A 517 -8.10 18.72 4.29
N LEU A 518 -7.17 19.08 3.39
CA LEU A 518 -6.59 18.18 2.41
C LEU A 518 -5.81 17.04 3.09
N LEU A 519 -4.85 17.39 3.95
CA LEU A 519 -3.99 16.44 4.63
C LEU A 519 -4.76 15.60 5.64
N LYS A 520 -5.77 16.17 6.31
CA LYS A 520 -6.64 15.45 7.23
C LYS A 520 -7.41 14.33 6.53
N ARG A 521 -8.05 14.64 5.40
CA ARG A 521 -8.74 13.62 4.59
C ARG A 521 -7.78 12.52 4.13
N ALA A 522 -6.59 12.89 3.65
CA ALA A 522 -5.59 11.91 3.24
C ALA A 522 -5.18 10.96 4.39
N VAL A 523 -5.04 11.47 5.62
CA VAL A 523 -4.76 10.66 6.80
C VAL A 523 -5.93 9.73 7.15
N GLU A 524 -7.18 10.20 7.05
CA GLU A 524 -8.39 9.38 7.23
C GLU A 524 -8.47 8.26 6.18
N ASP A 525 -8.01 8.53 4.97
CA ASP A 525 -7.93 7.58 3.85
C ASP A 525 -6.72 6.62 3.91
N GLY A 526 -5.95 6.64 5.01
CA GLY A 526 -4.87 5.70 5.28
C GLY A 526 -3.45 6.17 4.89
N ALA A 527 -3.25 7.45 4.56
CA ALA A 527 -1.91 7.98 4.24
C ALA A 527 -0.92 7.84 5.41
N GLY A 528 0.37 7.67 5.09
CA GLY A 528 1.48 7.32 5.99
C GLY A 528 1.94 8.40 6.98
N ALA A 529 3.12 8.19 7.56
CA ALA A 529 3.71 9.07 8.59
C ALA A 529 4.01 10.49 8.06
N GLU A 530 4.34 10.61 6.79
CA GLU A 530 4.70 11.84 6.09
C GLU A 530 3.51 12.81 5.96
N CYS A 531 2.30 12.28 5.71
CA CYS A 531 1.06 13.06 5.71
C CYS A 531 0.69 13.55 7.12
N LEU A 532 0.86 12.71 8.13
CA LEU A 532 0.66 13.07 9.53
C LEU A 532 1.63 14.17 9.98
N GLU A 533 2.89 14.08 9.55
CA GLU A 533 3.89 15.11 9.79
C GLU A 533 3.49 16.44 9.12
N ALA A 534 3.15 16.42 7.83
CA ALA A 534 2.73 17.62 7.10
C ALA A 534 1.47 18.25 7.70
N LEU A 535 0.50 17.44 8.14
CA LEU A 535 -0.71 17.91 8.83
C LEU A 535 -0.35 18.59 10.15
N GLY A 536 0.57 17.98 10.91
CA GLY A 536 1.12 18.54 12.13
C GLY A 536 1.79 19.91 11.94
N ASP A 537 2.64 20.04 10.92
CA ASP A 537 3.30 21.32 10.58
C ASP A 537 2.27 22.38 10.15
N ALA A 538 1.27 21.99 9.34
CA ALA A 538 0.19 22.88 8.93
C ALA A 538 -0.61 23.41 10.13
N CYS A 539 -0.99 22.54 11.08
CA CYS A 539 -1.68 22.92 12.32
C CYS A 539 -0.81 23.85 13.18
N LEU A 540 0.48 23.55 13.33
CA LEU A 540 1.41 24.37 14.10
C LEU A 540 1.53 25.79 13.52
N LYS A 541 1.70 25.90 12.20
CA LYS A 541 1.79 27.20 11.49
C LYS A 541 0.46 27.94 11.41
N ALA A 542 -0.67 27.23 11.48
CA ALA A 542 -2.00 27.82 11.60
C ALA A 542 -2.32 28.32 13.03
N GLY A 543 -1.48 28.02 14.02
CA GLY A 543 -1.64 28.44 15.41
C GLY A 543 -2.46 27.48 16.28
N ASP A 544 -2.62 26.22 15.86
CA ASP A 544 -3.28 25.16 16.64
C ASP A 544 -2.23 24.13 17.13
N PRO A 545 -1.50 24.45 18.22
CA PRO A 545 -0.44 23.58 18.72
C PRO A 545 -0.98 22.28 19.34
N ALA A 546 -2.23 22.24 19.78
CA ALA A 546 -2.84 21.05 20.37
C ALA A 546 -3.04 19.95 19.31
N GLN A 547 -3.65 20.31 18.16
CA GLN A 547 -3.78 19.37 17.05
C GLN A 547 -2.42 19.00 16.45
N ALA A 548 -1.47 19.95 16.39
CA ALA A 548 -0.11 19.66 15.95
C ALA A 548 0.55 18.56 16.79
N VAL A 549 0.45 18.63 18.13
CA VAL A 549 0.96 17.58 19.02
C VAL A 549 0.34 16.22 18.71
N THR A 550 -0.99 16.14 18.55
CA THR A 550 -1.69 14.88 18.24
C THR A 550 -1.20 14.25 16.94
N HIS A 551 -1.13 15.03 15.85
CA HIS A 551 -0.76 14.50 14.55
C HIS A 551 0.73 14.14 14.46
N LEU A 552 1.62 14.94 15.08
CA LEU A 552 3.06 14.67 15.09
C LEU A 552 3.42 13.48 15.98
N ALA A 553 2.72 13.29 17.10
CA ALA A 553 2.86 12.07 17.90
C ALA A 553 2.37 10.83 17.11
N GLY A 554 1.28 10.97 16.34
CA GLY A 554 0.82 9.92 15.43
C GLY A 554 1.83 9.61 14.32
N ALA A 555 2.50 10.61 13.77
CA ALA A 555 3.58 10.43 12.79
C ALA A 555 4.72 9.59 13.37
N LEU A 556 5.20 9.93 14.57
CA LEU A 556 6.27 9.20 15.26
C LEU A 556 5.86 7.81 15.74
N ALA A 557 4.58 7.57 16.02
CA ALA A 557 4.09 6.23 16.32
C ALA A 557 4.18 5.30 15.10
N ARG A 558 4.08 5.85 13.89
CA ARG A 558 4.19 5.10 12.63
C ARG A 558 5.62 5.01 12.12
N ASP A 559 6.39 6.09 12.24
CA ASP A 559 7.82 6.12 11.95
C ASP A 559 8.59 6.75 13.12
N PRO A 560 9.07 5.92 14.06
CA PRO A 560 9.87 6.39 15.20
C PRO A 560 11.21 7.04 14.80
N SER A 561 11.65 6.89 13.55
CA SER A 561 12.88 7.48 13.02
C SER A 561 12.66 8.80 12.28
N ASN A 562 11.40 9.28 12.21
CA ASN A 562 11.09 10.56 11.56
C ASN A 562 11.56 11.75 12.41
N ARG A 563 12.77 12.21 12.11
CA ARG A 563 13.41 13.34 12.79
C ARG A 563 12.61 14.64 12.67
N ASP A 564 12.07 14.93 11.50
CA ASP A 564 11.40 16.20 11.23
C ASP A 564 10.09 16.28 12.01
N ALA A 565 9.35 15.16 12.11
CA ALA A 565 8.20 15.02 13.00
C ALA A 565 8.57 15.23 14.47
N ALA A 566 9.70 14.68 14.95
CA ALA A 566 10.16 14.87 16.33
C ALA A 566 10.53 16.33 16.65
N LEU A 567 11.21 17.01 15.72
CA LEU A 567 11.55 18.43 15.86
C LEU A 567 10.31 19.33 15.80
N LEU A 568 9.34 19.01 14.95
CA LEU A 568 8.07 19.72 14.89
C LEU A 568 7.24 19.46 16.15
N LEU A 569 7.25 18.25 16.71
CA LEU A 569 6.53 17.91 17.93
C LEU A 569 7.05 18.73 19.11
N ALA A 570 8.37 18.88 19.22
CA ALA A 570 9.00 19.75 20.21
C ALA A 570 8.52 21.21 20.11
N LYS A 571 8.47 21.76 18.88
CA LYS A 571 7.97 23.12 18.64
C LYS A 571 6.48 23.23 18.95
N ALA A 572 5.70 22.18 18.68
CA ALA A 572 4.28 22.14 19.00
C ALA A 572 4.03 22.15 20.52
N HIS A 573 4.78 21.36 21.30
CA HIS A 573 4.73 21.43 22.76
C HIS A 573 5.19 22.78 23.31
N GLU A 574 6.22 23.42 22.71
CA GLU A 574 6.62 24.77 23.11
C GLU A 574 5.49 25.79 22.87
N ALA A 575 4.87 25.75 21.70
CA ALA A 575 3.72 26.59 21.35
C ALA A 575 2.49 26.31 22.23
N ALA A 576 2.31 25.05 22.67
CA ALA A 576 1.30 24.64 23.64
C ALA A 576 1.66 25.02 25.09
N LYS A 577 2.85 25.58 25.33
CA LYS A 577 3.40 25.91 26.67
C LYS A 577 3.56 24.69 27.58
N ASP A 578 3.89 23.54 27.00
CA ASP A 578 4.19 22.28 27.69
C ASP A 578 5.71 22.00 27.66
N PRO A 579 6.48 22.49 28.64
CA PRO A 579 7.94 22.34 28.65
C PRO A 579 8.40 20.89 28.85
N ALA A 580 7.60 20.06 29.53
CA ALA A 580 7.93 18.65 29.77
C ALA A 580 7.80 17.83 28.48
N GLY A 581 6.70 17.99 27.75
CA GLY A 581 6.51 17.36 26.44
C GLY A 581 7.52 17.85 25.40
N ALA A 582 7.86 19.16 25.41
CA ALA A 582 8.87 19.71 24.53
C ALA A 582 10.25 19.08 24.77
N LEU A 583 10.66 18.93 26.04
CA LEU A 583 11.91 18.29 26.43
C LEU A 583 11.95 16.82 25.96
N GLN A 584 10.88 16.06 26.18
CA GLN A 584 10.79 14.66 25.78
C GLN A 584 10.87 14.48 24.25
N ALA A 585 10.14 15.30 23.50
CA ALA A 585 10.18 15.28 22.03
C ALA A 585 11.56 15.67 21.47
N LEU A 586 12.25 16.62 22.12
CA LEU A 586 13.63 16.99 21.77
C LEU A 586 14.63 15.87 22.04
N GLN A 587 14.49 15.16 23.16
CA GLN A 587 15.31 13.99 23.47
C GLN A 587 15.13 12.89 22.42
N ALA A 588 13.89 12.63 21.99
CA ALA A 588 13.61 11.68 20.92
C ALA A 588 14.20 12.13 19.58
N ALA A 589 14.02 13.40 19.21
CA ALA A 589 14.59 13.96 17.97
C ALA A 589 16.12 13.83 17.90
N VAL A 590 16.77 13.98 19.04
CA VAL A 590 18.23 13.89 19.22
C VAL A 590 18.72 12.46 19.15
N ALA A 591 18.01 11.52 19.79
CA ALA A 591 18.36 10.10 19.77
C ALA A 591 18.30 9.51 18.35
N ILE A 592 17.53 10.12 17.45
CA ILE A 592 17.44 9.75 16.03
C ILE A 592 18.66 10.26 15.22
N VAL A 593 19.38 11.29 15.68
CA VAL A 593 20.53 11.85 14.95
C VAL A 593 21.71 10.88 15.02
N PRO A 594 22.23 10.39 13.87
CA PRO A 594 23.46 9.60 13.88
C PRO A 594 24.59 10.41 14.52
N ALA A 595 25.46 9.77 15.29
CA ALA A 595 26.62 10.43 15.93
C ALA A 595 27.61 11.11 14.94
N ALA A 596 27.36 11.01 13.63
CA ALA A 596 28.16 11.61 12.57
C ALA A 596 27.86 13.12 12.38
N HIS A 597 28.92 13.91 12.39
CA HIS A 597 28.99 15.38 12.51
C HIS A 597 28.41 16.24 11.35
N GLU A 598 27.48 15.76 10.52
CA GLU A 598 27.16 16.43 9.25
C GLU A 598 25.96 17.40 9.29
N ASP A 599 25.04 17.31 10.26
CA ASP A 599 23.83 18.18 10.29
C ASP A 599 23.82 19.22 11.44
N VAL A 600 24.71 20.19 11.31
CA VAL A 600 24.91 21.31 12.25
C VAL A 600 23.63 22.11 12.55
N ALA A 601 22.74 22.24 11.56
CA ALA A 601 21.52 23.04 11.69
C ALA A 601 20.50 22.36 12.61
N ALA A 602 20.43 21.03 12.57
CA ALA A 602 19.56 20.22 13.44
C ALA A 602 20.00 20.33 14.91
N TRP A 603 21.29 20.13 15.19
CA TRP A 603 21.86 20.27 16.55
C TRP A 603 21.64 21.67 17.13
N LYS A 604 21.85 22.72 16.34
CA LYS A 604 21.64 24.11 16.75
C LYS A 604 20.17 24.42 17.10
N SER A 605 19.24 23.84 16.34
CA SER A 605 17.81 24.03 16.57
C SER A 605 17.33 23.28 17.82
N ALA A 606 17.75 22.03 17.99
CA ALA A 606 17.46 21.23 19.18
C ALA A 606 18.01 21.89 20.45
N TRP A 607 19.26 22.38 20.41
CA TRP A 607 19.89 23.05 21.54
C TRP A 607 19.19 24.36 21.93
N LYS A 608 18.79 25.18 20.95
CA LYS A 608 18.04 26.43 21.19
C LYS A 608 16.69 26.16 21.88
N LEU A 609 15.99 25.11 21.44
CA LEU A 609 14.69 24.73 22.00
C LEU A 609 14.84 24.18 23.43
N LEU A 610 15.85 23.33 23.68
CA LEU A 610 16.17 22.80 25.02
C LEU A 610 16.58 23.89 26.01
N ALA A 611 17.41 24.84 25.59
CA ALA A 611 17.79 25.99 26.41
C ALA A 611 16.58 26.86 26.79
N THR A 612 15.68 27.10 25.82
CA THR A 612 14.44 27.86 26.05
C THR A 612 13.49 27.12 27.00
N ALA A 613 13.40 25.80 26.90
CA ALA A 613 12.62 24.96 27.81
C ALA A 613 13.20 24.94 29.24
N ALA A 614 14.53 24.83 29.38
CA ALA A 614 15.22 24.88 30.66
C ALA A 614 15.03 26.22 31.40
N ASP A 615 15.07 27.34 30.66
CA ASP A 615 14.84 28.69 31.21
C ASP A 615 13.39 28.88 31.70
N ARG A 616 12.42 28.24 31.04
CA ARG A 616 10.99 28.35 31.36
C ARG A 616 10.50 27.32 32.39
N ALA A 617 11.28 26.28 32.66
CA ALA A 617 10.96 25.25 33.64
C ALA A 617 10.74 25.87 35.03
N LYS A 618 9.63 25.51 35.68
CA LYS A 618 9.22 26.09 36.97
C LYS A 618 9.71 25.27 38.17
N ASP A 619 9.90 23.97 37.98
CA ASP A 619 10.36 23.06 39.03
C ASP A 619 11.82 22.61 38.83
N LYS A 620 12.50 22.34 39.94
CA LYS A 620 13.90 21.90 40.00
C LYS A 620 14.12 20.58 39.26
N GLY A 621 13.17 19.64 39.34
CA GLY A 621 13.28 18.36 38.64
C GLY A 621 13.27 18.48 37.11
N GLU A 622 12.49 19.43 36.57
CA GLU A 622 12.46 19.74 35.13
C GLU A 622 13.77 20.41 34.68
N LYS A 623 14.30 21.34 35.48
CA LYS A 623 15.60 21.97 35.22
C LYS A 623 16.75 20.97 35.23
N ASP A 624 16.74 20.04 36.17
CA ASP A 624 17.76 19.01 36.30
C ASP A 624 17.69 18.01 35.13
N ARG A 625 16.49 17.62 34.68
CA ARG A 625 16.30 16.76 33.49
C ARG A 625 16.70 17.46 32.19
N ALA A 626 16.36 18.74 32.02
CA ALA A 626 16.76 19.52 30.84
C ALA A 626 18.29 19.69 30.80
N SER A 627 18.92 19.93 31.96
CA SER A 627 20.38 20.02 32.08
C SER A 627 21.08 18.68 31.84
N LEU A 628 20.50 17.56 32.26
CA LEU A 628 21.02 16.21 32.00
C LEU A 628 20.89 15.83 30.52
N ALA A 629 19.75 16.14 29.89
CA ALA A 629 19.56 15.97 28.46
C ALA A 629 20.58 16.80 27.64
N LEU A 630 20.87 18.02 28.09
CA LEU A 630 21.91 18.89 27.54
C LEU A 630 23.32 18.32 27.73
N SER A 631 23.58 17.53 28.77
CA SER A 631 24.88 16.87 28.99
C SER A 631 25.04 15.54 28.25
N ASP A 632 23.94 14.85 27.95
CA ASP A 632 23.93 13.58 27.19
C ASP A 632 23.91 13.79 25.66
N LEU A 633 23.63 15.03 25.23
CA LEU A 633 23.79 15.50 23.86
C LEU A 633 25.28 15.56 23.51
N ASP A 634 25.81 14.51 22.88
CA ASP A 634 27.20 14.42 22.38
C ASP A 634 27.40 15.32 21.13
N ALA A 635 27.10 16.63 21.26
CA ALA A 635 27.11 17.61 20.17
C ALA A 635 28.53 18.17 19.95
N PRO A 636 28.98 18.38 18.71
CA PRO A 636 30.18 19.18 18.45
C PRO A 636 29.95 20.66 18.83
N LEU A 637 30.98 21.28 19.40
CA LEU A 637 30.95 22.61 20.01
C LEU A 637 30.53 23.73 19.02
N PHE A 638 29.43 24.45 19.29
CA PHE A 638 29.05 25.69 18.58
C PHE A 638 29.01 26.90 19.54
N VAL A 639 29.73 27.96 19.18
CA VAL A 639 29.71 29.27 19.88
C VAL A 639 28.73 30.19 19.16
N LEU A 640 27.74 30.74 19.86
CA LEU A 640 26.88 31.82 19.36
C LEU A 640 27.21 33.18 20.01
N PRO A 641 27.06 34.31 19.29
CA PRO A 641 27.76 35.55 19.65
C PRO A 641 27.03 36.47 20.63
N SER A 642 25.84 36.13 21.14
CA SER A 642 25.00 37.15 21.79
C SER A 642 24.52 36.77 23.19
N ARG A 643 25.19 37.40 24.15
CA ARG A 643 24.73 37.83 25.49
C ARG A 643 24.48 36.76 26.55
N GLY A 644 25.52 36.52 27.35
CA GLY A 644 25.47 36.90 28.77
C GLY A 644 24.75 35.99 29.75
N VAL A 645 24.33 34.78 29.36
CA VAL A 645 23.93 33.73 30.30
C VAL A 645 24.91 32.57 30.14
N ALA A 646 26.05 32.71 30.81
CA ALA A 646 26.96 31.61 31.06
C ALA A 646 26.53 30.95 32.36
N LEU A 647 25.94 29.75 32.32
CA LEU A 647 25.99 28.86 33.47
C LEU A 647 25.68 27.40 33.11
N LYS A 648 26.72 26.59 33.36
CA LYS A 648 26.77 25.14 33.56
C LYS A 648 27.08 24.22 32.37
N ILE A 649 28.11 24.58 31.61
CA ILE A 649 29.08 23.62 31.05
C ILE A 649 30.48 24.20 31.32
N CYS A 650 31.07 23.88 32.47
CA CYS A 650 32.45 24.21 32.82
C CYS A 650 33.05 23.11 33.70
N SER A 651 33.45 22.02 33.06
CA SER A 651 34.61 21.24 33.49
C SER A 651 35.19 20.47 32.30
N THR A 652 35.66 21.21 31.27
CA THR A 652 36.80 20.93 30.36
C THR A 652 36.72 21.81 29.09
N VAL A 653 37.11 23.08 29.22
CA VAL A 653 37.41 23.99 28.09
C VAL A 653 38.84 24.52 28.23
N GLU A 654 39.78 23.59 28.47
CA GLU A 654 41.22 23.77 28.17
C GLU A 654 41.60 23.06 26.84
N ASP A 655 40.70 22.29 26.22
CA ASP A 655 41.01 21.43 25.06
C ASP A 655 40.72 22.02 23.66
N LEU A 656 40.24 23.26 23.53
CA LEU A 656 39.95 23.87 22.22
C LEU A 656 40.81 25.10 21.84
N TRP A 657 41.85 25.42 22.62
CA TRP A 657 42.81 26.46 22.23
C TRP A 657 44.28 26.20 22.58
N THR A 658 44.72 24.94 22.50
CA THR A 658 45.98 24.65 21.79
C THR A 658 45.66 24.27 20.35
N GLN A 659 45.21 25.30 19.64
CA GLN A 659 45.47 25.55 18.23
C GLN A 659 44.85 24.55 17.24
N GLY A 660 43.69 24.94 16.71
CA GLY A 660 43.50 24.95 15.25
C GLY A 660 43.64 23.62 14.51
N LYS A 661 42.75 22.66 14.82
CA LYS A 661 42.01 21.74 13.91
C LYS A 661 42.73 21.23 12.63
N PRO A 662 42.70 19.91 12.32
CA PRO A 662 41.41 19.35 11.93
C PRO A 662 41.21 17.91 12.48
N VAL A 663 40.06 17.51 13.02
CA VAL A 663 38.88 16.99 12.27
C VAL A 663 39.27 16.43 10.90
N ALA A 664 38.68 15.35 10.41
CA ALA A 664 38.68 15.13 8.97
C ALA A 664 37.84 16.25 8.32
N LEU A 665 38.45 17.43 8.15
CA LEU A 665 38.11 18.34 7.08
C LEU A 665 38.49 17.62 5.79
N ALA A 666 37.70 17.83 4.75
CA ALA A 666 38.11 17.55 3.39
C ALA A 666 39.57 18.03 3.15
N ALA A 667 40.21 17.48 2.12
CA ALA A 667 41.64 17.59 1.82
C ALA A 667 42.36 18.96 1.97
N PRO A 668 41.73 20.16 1.95
CA PRO A 668 42.49 21.41 2.10
C PRO A 668 43.05 21.74 3.51
N ALA A 669 42.74 21.01 4.59
CA ALA A 669 43.10 21.44 5.96
C ALA A 669 44.34 20.77 6.60
N ARG A 670 44.92 19.75 5.97
CA ARG A 670 46.02 18.94 6.53
C ARG A 670 47.39 19.64 6.59
N GLU A 671 47.60 20.70 5.83
CA GLU A 671 48.89 21.41 5.81
C GLU A 671 49.10 22.39 6.98
N ALA A 672 48.07 22.73 7.74
CA ALA A 672 48.16 23.80 8.73
C ALA A 672 48.70 23.39 10.13
N LEU A 673 48.96 22.10 10.42
CA LEU A 673 49.08 21.60 11.82
C LEU A 673 50.38 20.85 12.20
N LYS A 674 51.50 21.15 11.54
CA LYS A 674 52.82 20.78 12.07
C LYS A 674 53.17 21.68 13.26
N GLY A 675 53.24 21.14 14.49
CA GLY A 675 54.00 21.76 15.59
C GLY A 675 53.34 22.01 16.95
N THR A 676 52.18 21.43 17.26
CA THR A 676 51.43 21.76 18.49
C THR A 676 51.55 20.75 19.63
N LEU A 677 51.64 21.27 20.86
CA LEU A 677 51.75 20.54 22.14
C LEU A 677 50.45 19.82 22.53
N LEU A 678 50.57 18.63 23.13
CA LEU A 678 49.47 17.77 23.60
C LEU A 678 49.04 18.11 25.05
N PRO A 679 47.80 17.72 25.47
CA PRO A 679 47.17 18.22 26.69
C PRO A 679 47.89 17.85 27.99
N ARG A 680 47.64 18.68 29.01
CA ARG A 680 48.29 18.65 30.32
C ARG A 680 47.64 17.60 31.21
N LEU A 681 48.41 16.64 31.72
CA LEU A 681 47.85 15.57 32.55
C LEU A 681 48.27 15.73 34.01
N VAL A 682 47.32 16.06 34.87
CA VAL A 682 47.54 16.28 36.31
C VAL A 682 47.08 15.05 37.07
N VAL A 683 48.02 14.41 37.77
CA VAL A 683 47.72 13.26 38.63
C VAL A 683 47.95 13.69 40.07
N GLY A 684 46.89 13.59 40.89
CA GLY A 684 46.98 13.81 42.33
C GLY A 684 47.29 12.50 43.06
N ASN A 685 48.22 12.53 44.00
CA ASN A 685 48.38 11.43 44.95
C ASN A 685 47.55 11.67 46.23
N ALA A 686 47.43 10.65 47.09
CA ALA A 686 46.60 10.73 48.30
C ALA A 686 47.09 11.75 49.36
N SER A 687 48.27 12.37 49.19
CA SER A 687 48.74 13.49 50.02
C SER A 687 48.47 14.87 49.42
N GLY A 688 47.78 14.96 48.27
CA GLY A 688 47.34 16.22 47.66
C GLY A 688 48.39 16.94 46.83
N GLU A 689 49.48 16.27 46.46
CA GLU A 689 50.49 16.83 45.54
C GLU A 689 50.15 16.50 44.09
N ALA A 690 50.25 17.52 43.23
CA ALA A 690 49.90 17.45 41.82
C ALA A 690 51.18 17.35 40.97
N VAL A 691 51.35 16.20 40.30
CA VAL A 691 52.42 16.02 39.32
C VAL A 691 51.81 16.10 37.93
N THR A 692 52.47 16.87 37.07
CA THR A 692 52.00 17.12 35.71
C THR A 692 52.97 16.54 34.68
N ALA A 693 52.48 15.72 33.75
CA ALA A 693 53.30 15.19 32.66
C ALA A 693 52.90 15.83 31.32
N ARG A 694 53.88 16.05 30.43
CA ARG A 694 53.69 16.54 29.06
C ARG A 694 54.50 15.69 28.09
N LEU A 695 53.86 15.28 27.00
CA LEU A 695 54.47 14.48 25.94
C LEU A 695 54.55 15.31 24.65
N LYS A 696 55.65 15.17 23.90
CA LYS A 696 55.83 15.81 22.59
C LYS A 696 56.25 14.75 21.55
N GLY A 697 55.33 14.42 20.65
CA GLY A 697 55.46 13.39 19.61
C GLY A 697 54.14 13.15 18.84
N PRO A 698 54.07 12.18 17.91
CA PRO A 698 52.89 11.92 17.08
C PRO A 698 51.65 11.51 17.90
N LEU A 699 50.46 11.92 17.44
CA LEU A 699 49.17 11.70 18.13
C LEU A 699 48.83 10.20 18.22
N PRO A 700 48.71 9.61 19.42
CA PRO A 700 48.19 8.25 19.58
C PRO A 700 46.69 8.21 19.29
N ARG A 701 46.17 7.04 18.91
CA ARG A 701 44.73 6.85 18.64
C ARG A 701 43.85 6.83 19.89
N GLU A 702 44.41 6.54 21.07
CA GLU A 702 43.78 6.65 22.41
C GLU A 702 44.86 6.91 23.48
N ILE A 703 44.51 7.56 24.60
CA ILE A 703 45.40 7.75 25.78
C ILE A 703 44.69 7.24 27.03
N ALA A 704 45.35 6.39 27.82
CA ALA A 704 44.96 6.08 29.20
C ALA A 704 46.19 6.06 30.13
N LEU A 705 46.06 6.61 31.34
CA LEU A 705 47.06 6.55 32.40
C LEU A 705 46.44 5.93 33.65
N GLY A 706 47.09 4.92 34.20
CA GLY A 706 46.76 4.33 35.50
C GLY A 706 47.71 4.83 36.59
N VAL A 707 47.18 5.06 37.79
CA VAL A 707 47.99 5.29 39.00
C VAL A 707 48.13 3.97 39.73
N PHE A 708 49.37 3.58 40.05
CA PHE A 708 49.64 2.42 40.90
C PHE A 708 49.45 2.80 42.37
N GLN A 709 48.64 2.04 43.11
CA GLN A 709 48.66 2.06 44.56
C GLN A 709 49.72 1.07 45.05
N GLY A 710 50.98 1.50 45.05
CA GLY A 710 52.07 0.72 45.63
C GLY A 710 52.52 -0.51 44.82
N ALA A 711 53.60 -1.13 45.28
CA ALA A 711 54.23 -2.25 44.61
C ALA A 711 53.37 -3.52 44.74
N GLY A 712 52.67 -3.92 43.69
CA GLY A 712 52.12 -5.27 43.57
C GLY A 712 50.70 -5.42 43.03
N ASP A 713 49.91 -4.34 42.93
CA ASP A 713 48.54 -4.46 42.40
C ASP A 713 48.51 -4.50 40.86
N PRO A 714 47.65 -5.36 40.26
CA PRO A 714 47.50 -5.42 38.81
C PRO A 714 46.89 -4.12 38.27
N PRO A 715 47.32 -3.66 37.09
CA PRO A 715 46.76 -2.46 36.48
C PRO A 715 45.25 -2.63 36.27
N VAL A 716 44.48 -1.60 36.58
CA VAL A 716 43.01 -1.63 36.48
C VAL A 716 42.53 -1.70 35.01
N LYS A 717 43.41 -1.65 34.01
CA LYS A 717 43.14 -1.99 32.59
C LYS A 717 44.42 -1.96 31.72
N GLU A 718 44.48 -2.75 30.63
CA GLU A 718 45.59 -2.80 29.64
C GLU A 718 45.19 -2.26 28.26
N PHE A 719 46.02 -1.44 27.61
CA PHE A 719 45.86 -0.98 26.20
C PHE A 719 47.21 -0.60 25.54
N GLY A 720 47.27 -0.46 24.20
CA GLY A 720 48.51 -0.35 23.42
C GLY A 720 48.86 1.05 22.86
N LEU A 721 50.14 1.42 22.92
CA LEU A 721 50.72 2.60 22.26
C LEU A 721 51.30 2.26 20.88
N ILE A 722 51.35 3.25 19.98
CA ILE A 722 51.98 3.11 18.65
C ILE A 722 53.51 3.33 18.80
N PRO A 723 54.36 2.48 18.21
CA PRO A 723 55.81 2.60 18.28
C PRO A 723 56.31 3.95 17.75
N GLY A 724 57.27 4.58 18.44
CA GLY A 724 57.85 5.85 18.03
C GLY A 724 58.74 6.51 19.10
N GLU A 725 59.36 7.64 18.74
CA GLU A 725 60.19 8.46 19.64
C GLU A 725 59.41 9.65 20.19
N TYR A 726 59.64 9.96 21.47
CA TYR A 726 58.89 10.95 22.23
C TYR A 726 59.78 11.69 23.24
N ASP A 727 59.63 13.01 23.29
CA ASP A 727 60.13 13.82 24.38
C ASP A 727 59.10 13.87 25.51
N VAL A 728 59.54 13.55 26.72
CA VAL A 728 58.71 13.52 27.92
C VAL A 728 59.21 14.54 28.92
N VAL A 729 58.36 15.51 29.24
CA VAL A 729 58.62 16.56 30.23
C VAL A 729 57.72 16.35 31.44
N LEU A 730 58.32 16.20 32.62
CA LEU A 730 57.63 16.06 33.89
C LEU A 730 57.79 17.36 34.68
N GLU A 731 56.67 17.90 35.16
CA GLU A 731 56.62 19.13 35.94
C GLU A 731 55.87 18.86 37.26
N ALA A 732 56.59 18.91 38.37
CA ALA A 732 56.02 18.71 39.69
C ALA A 732 55.72 20.05 40.34
N VAL A 733 54.53 20.18 40.93
CA VAL A 733 54.05 21.42 41.55
C VAL A 733 53.60 21.14 42.98
N LYS A 734 54.27 21.78 43.94
CA LYS A 734 53.93 21.70 45.36
C LYS A 734 53.75 23.11 45.92
N GLY A 735 52.50 23.49 46.18
CA GLY A 735 52.16 24.86 46.54
C GLY A 735 52.49 25.86 45.40
N ARG A 736 53.34 26.85 45.67
CA ARG A 736 53.78 27.85 44.68
C ARG A 736 55.10 27.51 43.96
N GLU A 737 55.81 26.47 44.38
CA GLU A 737 57.04 26.02 43.70
C GLU A 737 56.72 25.09 42.51
N ARG A 738 57.44 25.29 41.40
CA ARG A 738 57.40 24.43 40.20
C ARG A 738 58.80 23.94 39.85
N ARG A 739 58.93 22.66 39.53
CA ARG A 739 60.20 22.07 39.06
C ARG A 739 59.95 21.15 37.88
N THR A 740 60.86 21.16 36.91
CA THR A 740 60.69 20.51 35.60
C THR A 740 61.86 19.60 35.27
N ALA A 741 61.59 18.42 34.72
CA ALA A 741 62.57 17.45 34.22
C ALA A 741 62.17 16.99 32.81
N THR A 742 63.12 16.72 31.93
CA THR A 742 62.84 16.31 30.53
C THR A 742 63.70 15.12 30.13
N GLY A 743 63.14 14.18 29.36
CA GLY A 743 63.87 13.03 28.81
C GLY A 743 63.30 12.56 27.47
N HIS A 744 64.14 11.95 26.63
CA HIS A 744 63.76 11.45 25.30
C HIS A 744 63.64 9.92 25.33
N PHE A 745 62.57 9.36 24.75
CA PHE A 745 62.22 7.94 24.88
C PHE A 745 61.73 7.37 23.55
N ARG A 746 62.13 6.12 23.25
CA ARG A 746 61.64 5.36 22.09
C ARG A 746 60.79 4.18 22.58
N PHE A 747 59.57 4.07 22.07
CA PHE A 747 58.62 3.00 22.39
C PHE A 747 58.47 2.07 21.19
N GLU A 748 58.46 0.77 21.43
CA GLU A 748 58.39 -0.27 20.39
C GLU A 748 57.21 -1.22 20.61
N LEU A 749 56.77 -1.91 19.54
CA LEU A 749 55.54 -2.69 19.53
C LEU A 749 55.68 -3.94 20.41
N GLY A 750 54.74 -4.17 21.33
CA GLY A 750 54.67 -5.40 22.13
C GLY A 750 55.47 -5.41 23.44
N GLN A 751 56.10 -4.29 23.84
CA GLN A 751 56.75 -4.18 25.14
C GLN A 751 55.86 -3.52 26.21
N ARG A 752 55.92 -4.02 27.45
CA ARG A 752 55.29 -3.41 28.62
C ARG A 752 56.27 -2.46 29.28
N TYR A 753 55.91 -1.18 29.35
CA TYR A 753 56.71 -0.14 30.00
C TYR A 753 56.06 0.25 31.34
N GLY A 754 56.86 0.33 32.39
CA GLY A 754 56.43 0.79 33.71
C GLY A 754 57.26 1.98 34.15
N MET A 755 56.62 2.99 34.76
CA MET A 755 57.30 4.15 35.32
C MET A 755 57.11 4.15 36.83
N VAL A 756 58.19 3.93 37.57
CA VAL A 756 58.18 4.01 39.04
C VAL A 756 58.70 5.39 39.41
N ILE A 757 57.85 6.20 40.04
CA ILE A 757 58.24 7.47 40.64
C ILE A 757 58.52 7.18 42.10
N ASP A 758 59.75 6.80 42.42
CA ASP A 758 60.15 6.70 43.82
C ASP A 758 60.52 8.09 44.33
N GLY A 759 60.19 8.38 45.59
CA GLY A 759 60.05 9.73 46.18
C GLY A 759 61.25 10.70 46.16
N GLN A 760 62.28 10.44 45.35
CA GLN A 760 63.27 11.43 44.93
C GLN A 760 63.45 11.32 43.42
N PHE A 761 62.98 12.36 42.71
CA PHE A 761 62.86 12.45 41.25
C PHE A 761 64.05 11.87 40.47
N GLY A 762 63.90 10.63 40.02
CA GLY A 762 64.76 9.93 39.05
C GLY A 762 63.95 8.85 38.35
N LEU A 763 64.10 8.74 37.03
CA LEU A 763 63.31 7.87 36.16
C LEU A 763 64.20 6.67 35.77
N THR A 764 63.93 5.48 36.32
CA THR A 764 64.69 4.27 36.01
C THR A 764 63.79 3.28 35.28
N LEU A 765 64.19 2.86 34.07
CA LEU A 765 63.49 1.79 33.35
C LEU A 765 63.80 0.43 34.01
N PRO A 766 62.83 -0.49 34.13
CA PRO A 766 63.15 -1.87 34.46
C PRO A 766 63.98 -2.48 33.31
N PRO A 767 65.01 -3.31 33.61
CA PRO A 767 65.77 -3.96 32.55
C PRO A 767 64.87 -4.91 31.76
N PRO A 768 65.14 -5.12 30.46
CA PRO A 768 64.30 -5.96 29.61
C PRO A 768 64.21 -7.36 30.22
N ARG A 769 62.99 -7.83 30.49
CA ARG A 769 62.77 -9.25 30.81
C ARG A 769 62.99 -10.04 29.52
N LYS A 770 63.94 -10.98 29.57
CA LYS A 770 64.24 -11.93 28.49
C LYS A 770 63.04 -12.77 28.10
#